data_AF-Q52PE4-F1
#
_entry.id   AF-Q52PE4-F1
#
_cell.length_a   1.000
_cell.length_b   1.000
_cell.length_c   1.000
_cell.angle_alpha   90.00
_cell.angle_beta   90.00
_cell.angle_gamma   90.00
#
_symmetry.space_group_name_H-M   'P 1'
#
loop_
_entity.id
_entity.type
_entity.pdbx_description
1 polymer ?
#
loop_
_entity_poly.entity_id
_entity_poly.type
_entity_poly.pdbx_seq_one_letter_code
_entity_poly.pdbx_strand_id
1 'polypeptide(L)'
;PEVEVLGGERIETGYTPIDISLSLTQFLLSEFVPGAGFVLGLVDIIWGIFGPSQWDAFLVQIEQLINQRIEEFARNQAISRLEGLSNLYQIYAESFREWEADPTNPALREEMRIQFNDMNSALTTAIPLFAVQNYQVPLLSVYVQAANLHLSVLRDVSVFGQRWGFDAATINSRYNDLTRLIGNYTDYAVRWYNTGLDRLPRTGGLRNWARFNQFRRELTISVLDIISFFRNYDSRLYPIPTSSQLTREVYTDPVINITDYRVGPSFENIENSAIRSPHLMDFLNNLTIDTDLIRGVHYWAGHRVTSHFTGSSQVITTPQYGITANAEPRRTIAPSTFPGLNLFYRTLSNPFFRRSENITPTLGINVVQGVGFIQPNNAEVLYRSRGTVDSLNELPIDGENSLVGYSHRLSHVTLTRSLYNTNITSLPTFVWTHHSATNTNTINPDIITQIPLVKGFRLGGGTSVIKGPGFTGGDILRRNTIGEFVSLQVNINSPITQRYRLRFRYASSRDARITVAIGGQIRVDMTLEKTMEIGESLTSRTFSYTNFSNPFSFRANPDIIRIAEELPIRGGELYIDKIELILADATFEEEYDLERAQKAVNALFTSTNQLGLKTDVTDYHIDQVSNLVECLSDEFCLDKKRELSEKVKHAKRLSDERNLLQDPNFRGINRQPDRGWRGSTDITIQGGDDVFKENYVTLPGTFDECYPTYLYQKIDESKLKAYTRYELRGYIEDSQDLEIYLIRYNAKHETVNVPGTGSLWPLSAQSPI
;
A
#
# COMPACT_ATOMS: atom_id res chain seq x y z
N PRO A 1 -44.88 18.83 3.97
CA PRO A 1 -44.52 17.53 3.35
C PRO A 1 -43.70 17.82 2.09
N GLU A 2 -42.42 18.15 2.30
CA GLU A 2 -41.48 18.29 1.21
C GLU A 2 -41.09 16.89 0.73
N VAL A 3 -41.22 16.70 -0.58
CA VAL A 3 -40.72 15.53 -1.27
C VAL A 3 -39.19 15.65 -1.27
N GLU A 4 -38.51 14.99 -0.33
CA GLU A 4 -37.07 14.68 -0.47
C GLU A 4 -36.96 13.76 -1.68
N VAL A 5 -36.73 14.34 -2.86
CA VAL A 5 -36.33 13.58 -4.05
C VAL A 5 -34.89 13.14 -3.80
N LEU A 6 -34.72 11.88 -3.39
CA LEU A 6 -33.41 11.23 -3.21
C LEU A 6 -32.72 10.88 -4.55
N GLY A 7 -33.04 11.62 -5.62
CA GLY A 7 -32.36 11.53 -6.90
C GLY A 7 -31.50 12.76 -7.06
N GLY A 8 -30.16 12.59 -7.09
CA GLY A 8 -29.26 13.68 -7.41
C GLY A 8 -29.68 14.36 -8.71
N GLU A 9 -29.61 15.69 -8.75
CA GLU A 9 -29.84 16.44 -9.99
C GLU A 9 -28.83 15.96 -11.04
N ARG A 10 -29.34 15.40 -12.14
CA ARG A 10 -28.51 15.07 -13.30
C ARG A 10 -28.06 16.37 -13.94
N ILE A 11 -26.74 16.52 -14.13
CA ILE A 11 -26.13 17.66 -14.82
C ILE A 11 -26.72 17.75 -16.24
N GLU A 12 -26.67 18.92 -16.89
CA GLU A 12 -27.13 19.11 -18.30
C GLU A 12 -26.50 18.11 -19.30
N THR A 13 -25.39 17.46 -18.94
CA THR A 13 -24.72 16.39 -19.69
C THR A 13 -25.21 14.97 -19.38
N GLY A 14 -26.07 14.79 -18.37
CA GLY A 14 -26.62 13.50 -17.94
C GLY A 14 -25.81 12.72 -16.91
N TYR A 15 -24.62 13.19 -16.51
CA TYR A 15 -23.71 12.51 -15.57
C TYR A 15 -23.81 13.06 -14.14
N THR A 16 -23.52 12.23 -13.14
CA THR A 16 -23.42 12.56 -11.71
C THR A 16 -21.96 12.58 -11.24
N PRO A 17 -21.64 13.13 -10.06
CA PRO A 17 -20.28 13.04 -9.51
C PRO A 17 -19.77 11.59 -9.32
N ILE A 18 -20.68 10.61 -9.18
CA ILE A 18 -20.33 9.18 -9.09
C ILE A 18 -19.79 8.70 -10.44
N ASP A 19 -20.47 9.01 -11.54
CA ASP A 19 -20.03 8.65 -12.90
C ASP A 19 -18.62 9.19 -13.18
N ILE A 20 -18.41 10.47 -12.85
CA ILE A 20 -17.13 11.16 -12.98
C ILE A 20 -16.05 10.49 -12.14
N SER A 21 -16.35 10.18 -10.87
CA SER A 21 -15.37 9.59 -9.95
C SER A 21 -14.98 8.18 -10.36
N LEU A 22 -15.92 7.39 -10.90
CA LEU A 22 -15.64 6.08 -11.47
C LEU A 22 -14.78 6.17 -12.73
N SER A 23 -15.07 7.12 -13.63
CA SER A 23 -14.24 7.36 -14.82
C SER A 23 -12.81 7.75 -14.44
N LEU A 24 -12.64 8.64 -13.46
CA LEU A 24 -11.32 8.96 -12.91
C LEU A 24 -10.66 7.72 -12.30
N THR A 25 -11.39 6.92 -11.53
CA THR A 25 -10.85 5.70 -10.90
C THR A 25 -10.37 4.70 -11.95
N GLN A 26 -11.11 4.51 -13.03
CA GLN A 26 -10.71 3.66 -14.16
C GLN A 26 -9.42 4.18 -14.81
N PHE A 27 -9.32 5.50 -15.03
CA PHE A 27 -8.11 6.14 -15.56
C PHE A 27 -6.90 5.95 -14.63
N LEU A 28 -7.06 6.17 -13.32
CA LEU A 28 -6.01 5.94 -12.32
C LEU A 28 -5.63 4.45 -12.17
N LEU A 29 -6.47 3.51 -12.60
CA LEU A 29 -6.14 2.08 -12.60
C LEU A 29 -5.36 1.64 -13.83
N SER A 30 -5.63 2.26 -14.97
CA SER A 30 -5.09 1.85 -16.28
C SER A 30 -3.86 2.63 -16.70
N GLU A 31 -3.85 3.95 -16.43
CA GLU A 31 -2.89 4.89 -17.00
C GLU A 31 -2.02 5.58 -15.95
N PHE A 32 -1.78 4.96 -14.77
CA PHE A 32 -0.98 5.56 -13.69
C PHE A 32 0.52 5.56 -13.98
N VAL A 33 0.94 6.37 -14.95
CA VAL A 33 2.32 6.58 -15.38
C VAL A 33 2.60 8.07 -15.57
N PRO A 34 3.77 8.61 -15.18
CA PRO A 34 4.09 10.01 -15.44
C PRO A 34 4.26 10.30 -16.95
N GLY A 35 3.64 11.37 -17.45
CA GLY A 35 3.76 11.83 -18.84
C GLY A 35 2.55 12.64 -19.30
N ALA A 36 2.58 13.18 -20.52
CA ALA A 36 1.49 14.03 -21.02
C ALA A 36 0.15 13.29 -21.09
N GLY A 37 0.14 11.97 -21.36
CA GLY A 37 -1.08 11.16 -21.33
C GLY A 37 -1.82 11.24 -19.99
N PHE A 38 -1.09 11.22 -18.87
CA PHE A 38 -1.69 11.38 -17.54
C PHE A 38 -2.25 12.78 -17.34
N VAL A 39 -1.45 13.80 -17.71
CA VAL A 39 -1.79 15.21 -17.54
C VAL A 39 -3.05 15.57 -18.33
N LEU A 40 -3.11 15.16 -19.60
CA LEU A 40 -4.24 15.39 -20.50
C LEU A 40 -5.48 14.60 -20.09
N GLY A 41 -5.34 13.35 -19.64
CA GLY A 41 -6.49 12.59 -19.15
C GLY A 41 -7.18 13.23 -17.95
N LEU A 42 -6.44 13.89 -17.05
CA LEU A 42 -7.05 14.68 -15.96
C LEU A 42 -7.83 15.92 -16.47
N VAL A 43 -7.40 16.51 -17.60
CA VAL A 43 -8.16 17.58 -18.28
C VAL A 43 -9.44 17.00 -18.86
N ASP A 44 -9.33 15.90 -19.62
CA ASP A 44 -10.46 15.30 -20.34
C ASP A 44 -11.57 14.76 -19.42
N ILE A 45 -11.20 14.25 -18.24
CA ILE A 45 -12.17 13.66 -17.29
C ILE A 45 -12.75 14.71 -16.34
N ILE A 46 -11.96 15.72 -15.93
CA ILE A 46 -12.35 16.66 -14.87
C ILE A 46 -12.07 18.11 -15.25
N TRP A 47 -10.80 18.49 -15.33
CA TRP A 47 -10.39 19.90 -15.19
C TRP A 47 -10.53 20.74 -16.47
N GLY A 48 -10.76 20.10 -17.62
CA GLY A 48 -11.01 20.75 -18.92
C GLY A 48 -12.48 20.89 -19.28
N ILE A 49 -13.35 20.08 -18.66
CA ILE A 49 -14.77 19.99 -19.03
C ILE A 49 -15.71 20.49 -17.93
N PHE A 50 -15.21 20.75 -16.71
CA PHE A 50 -16.05 21.18 -15.59
C PHE A 50 -16.12 22.70 -15.49
N GLY A 51 -17.34 23.20 -15.52
CA GLY A 51 -17.69 24.55 -15.11
C GLY A 51 -18.35 24.57 -13.72
N PRO A 52 -18.92 25.72 -13.34
CA PRO A 52 -19.53 25.90 -12.02
C PRO A 52 -20.65 24.90 -11.69
N SER A 53 -21.44 24.48 -12.68
CA SER A 53 -22.56 23.54 -12.46
C SER A 53 -22.12 22.14 -12.10
N GLN A 54 -21.01 21.65 -12.66
CA GLN A 54 -20.43 20.36 -12.27
C GLN A 54 -19.91 20.41 -10.83
N TRP A 55 -19.18 21.47 -10.45
CA TRP A 55 -18.71 21.64 -9.08
C TRP A 55 -19.86 21.80 -8.09
N ASP A 56 -20.92 22.51 -8.47
CA ASP A 56 -22.16 22.61 -7.71
C ASP A 56 -22.75 21.22 -7.40
N ALA A 57 -22.86 20.35 -8.41
CA ALA A 57 -23.38 19.00 -8.26
C ALA A 57 -22.56 18.14 -7.27
N PHE A 58 -21.23 18.28 -7.26
CA PHE A 58 -20.36 17.61 -6.28
C PHE A 58 -20.67 18.04 -4.84
N LEU A 59 -20.99 19.31 -4.62
CA LEU A 59 -21.36 19.81 -3.30
C LEU A 59 -22.77 19.36 -2.92
N VAL A 60 -23.74 19.53 -3.83
CA VAL A 60 -25.16 19.17 -3.60
C VAL A 60 -25.31 17.70 -3.21
N GLN A 61 -24.57 16.80 -3.86
CA GLN A 61 -24.60 15.38 -3.56
C GLN A 61 -24.36 15.11 -2.06
N ILE A 62 -23.31 15.69 -1.48
CA ILE A 62 -23.00 15.47 -0.07
C ILE A 62 -23.92 16.31 0.83
N GLU A 63 -24.20 17.58 0.48
CA GLU A 63 -25.09 18.48 1.23
C GLU A 63 -26.46 17.83 1.49
N GLN A 64 -27.04 17.19 0.48
CA GLN A 64 -28.31 16.44 0.60
C GLN A 64 -28.16 15.22 1.52
N LEU A 65 -27.09 14.44 1.34
CA LEU A 65 -26.83 13.23 2.14
C LEU A 65 -26.62 13.52 3.62
N ILE A 66 -26.12 14.69 4.00
CA ILE A 66 -25.94 15.06 5.42
C ILE A 66 -26.96 16.11 5.90
N ASN A 67 -27.84 16.59 5.02
CA ASN A 67 -28.84 17.62 5.29
C ASN A 67 -28.19 18.86 5.95
N GLN A 68 -27.06 19.27 5.39
CA GLN A 68 -26.29 20.42 5.82
C GLN A 68 -25.72 21.11 4.59
N ARG A 69 -26.31 22.26 4.25
CA ARG A 69 -25.79 23.12 3.18
C ARG A 69 -24.57 23.90 3.65
N ILE A 70 -23.60 24.07 2.77
CA ILE A 70 -22.44 24.93 2.97
C ILE A 70 -22.91 26.38 3.02
N GLU A 71 -22.31 27.18 3.90
CA GLU A 71 -22.58 28.62 3.95
C GLU A 71 -22.27 29.28 2.60
N GLU A 72 -23.13 30.21 2.17
CA GLU A 72 -23.17 30.69 0.80
C GLU A 72 -21.87 31.35 0.34
N PHE A 73 -21.22 32.16 1.19
CA PHE A 73 -19.92 32.75 0.86
C PHE A 73 -18.83 31.68 0.71
N ALA A 74 -18.73 30.74 1.66
CA ALA A 74 -17.76 29.63 1.57
C ALA A 74 -18.01 28.75 0.33
N ARG A 75 -19.28 28.50 0.00
CA ARG A 75 -19.70 27.70 -1.16
C ARG A 75 -19.30 28.38 -2.47
N ASN A 76 -19.65 29.67 -2.63
CA ASN A 76 -19.31 30.44 -3.82
C ASN A 76 -17.78 30.61 -3.97
N GLN A 77 -17.08 30.79 -2.84
CA GLN A 77 -15.62 30.85 -2.84
C GLN A 77 -15.01 29.51 -3.28
N ALA A 78 -15.52 28.38 -2.81
CA ALA A 78 -15.04 27.07 -3.23
C ALA A 78 -15.23 26.85 -4.74
N ILE A 79 -16.42 27.11 -5.27
CA ILE A 79 -16.72 26.95 -6.71
C ILE A 79 -15.82 27.86 -7.57
N SER A 80 -15.69 29.14 -7.20
CA SER A 80 -14.84 30.08 -7.94
C SER A 80 -13.35 29.67 -7.93
N ARG A 81 -12.87 29.07 -6.84
CA ARG A 81 -11.51 28.54 -6.77
C ARG A 81 -11.32 27.32 -7.65
N LEU A 82 -12.30 26.42 -7.70
CA LEU A 82 -12.26 25.25 -8.58
C LEU A 82 -12.23 25.66 -10.05
N GLU A 83 -13.02 26.65 -10.45
CA GLU A 83 -12.97 27.25 -11.79
C GLU A 83 -11.59 27.84 -12.10
N GLY A 84 -11.03 28.62 -11.18
CA GLY A 84 -9.68 29.17 -11.34
C GLY A 84 -8.60 28.10 -11.51
N LEU A 85 -8.70 26.99 -10.77
CA LEU A 85 -7.81 25.84 -10.89
C LEU A 85 -8.00 25.11 -12.23
N SER A 86 -9.24 24.92 -12.70
CA SER A 86 -9.53 24.34 -14.02
C SER A 86 -8.85 25.13 -15.13
N ASN A 87 -9.02 26.46 -15.13
CA ASN A 87 -8.42 27.32 -16.16
C ASN A 87 -6.89 27.28 -16.12
N LEU A 88 -6.30 27.33 -14.93
CA LEU A 88 -4.84 27.30 -14.78
C LEU A 88 -4.26 25.94 -15.17
N TYR A 89 -4.93 24.85 -14.81
CA TYR A 89 -4.45 23.51 -15.15
C TYR A 89 -4.56 23.20 -16.65
N GLN A 90 -5.56 23.74 -17.35
CA GLN A 90 -5.62 23.64 -18.82
C GLN A 90 -4.41 24.29 -19.48
N ILE A 91 -3.98 25.47 -19.00
CA ILE A 91 -2.77 26.14 -19.49
C ILE A 91 -1.53 25.28 -19.18
N TYR A 92 -1.40 24.82 -17.94
CA TYR A 92 -0.31 23.91 -17.53
C TYR A 92 -0.23 22.66 -18.42
N ALA A 93 -1.37 22.02 -18.70
CA ALA A 93 -1.46 20.80 -19.49
C ALA A 93 -1.07 21.03 -20.95
N GLU A 94 -1.49 22.14 -21.54
CA GLU A 94 -1.10 22.52 -22.89
C GLU A 94 0.40 22.81 -22.97
N SER A 95 0.94 23.60 -22.04
CA SER A 95 2.39 23.85 -21.95
C SER A 95 3.19 22.55 -21.77
N PHE A 96 2.67 21.60 -20.99
CA PHE A 96 3.30 20.29 -20.81
C PHE A 96 3.34 19.53 -22.14
N ARG A 97 2.23 19.50 -22.88
CA ARG A 97 2.12 18.84 -24.18
C ARG A 97 3.11 19.43 -25.19
N GLU A 98 3.17 20.75 -25.29
CA GLU A 98 4.11 21.44 -26.17
C GLU A 98 5.57 21.16 -25.78
N TRP A 99 5.89 21.20 -24.49
CA TRP A 99 7.23 20.88 -23.99
C TRP A 99 7.61 19.40 -24.26
N GLU A 100 6.69 18.45 -24.09
CA GLU A 100 6.99 17.04 -24.34
C GLU A 100 7.31 16.78 -25.82
N ALA A 101 6.71 17.57 -26.73
CA ALA A 101 6.99 17.52 -28.17
C ALA A 101 8.34 18.14 -28.56
N ASP A 102 8.83 19.16 -27.84
CA ASP A 102 10.16 19.76 -28.02
C ASP A 102 10.86 20.04 -26.67
N PRO A 103 11.39 19.00 -25.99
CA PRO A 103 11.83 19.08 -24.60
C PRO A 103 13.12 19.87 -24.42
N THR A 104 13.85 20.15 -25.50
CA THR A 104 15.11 20.91 -25.49
C THR A 104 14.92 22.41 -25.63
N ASN A 105 13.73 22.86 -26.04
CA ASN A 105 13.42 24.26 -26.26
C ASN A 105 13.51 25.07 -24.95
N PRO A 106 14.38 26.08 -24.86
CA PRO A 106 14.57 26.82 -23.61
C PRO A 106 13.32 27.63 -23.22
N ALA A 107 12.53 28.11 -24.18
CA ALA A 107 11.31 28.87 -23.89
C ALA A 107 10.23 27.96 -23.29
N LEU A 108 9.99 26.78 -23.87
CA LEU A 108 9.01 25.82 -23.34
C LEU A 108 9.43 25.29 -21.96
N ARG A 109 10.74 25.08 -21.75
CA ARG A 109 11.27 24.71 -20.43
C ARG A 109 11.04 25.80 -19.39
N GLU A 110 11.20 27.08 -19.76
CA GLU A 110 10.90 28.21 -18.89
C GLU A 110 9.42 28.32 -18.58
N GLU A 111 8.57 28.19 -19.60
CA GLU A 111 7.12 28.16 -19.45
C GLU A 111 6.69 27.05 -18.47
N MET A 112 7.24 25.85 -18.59
CA MET A 112 6.96 24.76 -17.66
C MET A 112 7.33 25.08 -16.21
N ARG A 113 8.43 25.80 -15.97
CA ARG A 113 8.80 26.23 -14.61
C ARG A 113 7.82 27.27 -14.07
N ILE A 114 7.37 28.21 -14.90
CA ILE A 114 6.39 29.23 -14.53
C ILE A 114 5.05 28.58 -14.21
N GLN A 115 4.50 27.81 -15.15
CA GLN A 115 3.19 27.15 -15.00
C GLN A 115 3.17 26.18 -13.82
N PHE A 116 4.25 25.43 -13.58
CA PHE A 116 4.37 24.59 -12.38
C PHE A 116 4.27 25.42 -11.09
N ASN A 117 5.03 26.53 -11.00
CA ASN A 117 5.03 27.37 -9.79
C ASN A 117 3.67 28.00 -9.53
N ASP A 118 3.02 28.50 -10.58
CA ASP A 118 1.68 29.10 -10.49
C ASP A 118 0.65 28.06 -10.05
N MET A 119 0.66 26.87 -10.66
CA MET A 119 -0.24 25.77 -10.31
C MET A 119 -0.03 25.31 -8.87
N ASN A 120 1.22 25.10 -8.45
CA ASN A 120 1.57 24.70 -7.09
C ASN A 120 1.14 25.76 -6.05
N SER A 121 1.33 27.05 -6.35
CA SER A 121 0.90 28.16 -5.49
C SER A 121 -0.62 28.25 -5.38
N ALA A 122 -1.32 28.13 -6.51
CA ALA A 122 -2.78 28.18 -6.57
C ALA A 122 -3.41 27.03 -5.77
N LEU A 123 -2.93 25.80 -5.94
CA LEU A 123 -3.42 24.63 -5.21
C LEU A 123 -3.16 24.73 -3.70
N THR A 124 -1.95 25.17 -3.32
CA THR A 124 -1.59 25.39 -1.91
C THR A 124 -2.53 26.39 -1.24
N THR A 125 -2.96 27.42 -1.98
CA THR A 125 -3.85 28.47 -1.46
C THR A 125 -5.34 28.05 -1.51
N ALA A 126 -5.74 27.26 -2.52
CA ALA A 126 -7.13 26.86 -2.73
C ALA A 126 -7.57 25.72 -1.80
N ILE A 127 -6.72 24.70 -1.59
CA ILE A 127 -7.10 23.50 -0.80
C ILE A 127 -7.62 23.84 0.62
N PRO A 128 -7.04 24.78 1.38
CA PRO A 128 -7.61 25.21 2.66
C PRO A 128 -9.05 25.74 2.58
N LEU A 129 -9.45 26.31 1.43
CA LEU A 129 -10.81 26.81 1.19
C LEU A 129 -11.80 25.67 0.85
N PHE A 130 -11.29 24.47 0.55
CA PHE A 130 -12.08 23.23 0.48
C PHE A 130 -12.08 22.47 1.82
N ALA A 131 -11.48 23.06 2.85
CA ALA A 131 -11.35 22.49 4.19
C ALA A 131 -11.93 23.41 5.28
N VAL A 132 -12.84 24.31 4.90
CA VAL A 132 -13.43 25.33 5.77
C VAL A 132 -14.10 24.69 6.98
N GLN A 133 -13.85 25.28 8.15
CA GLN A 133 -14.38 24.80 9.42
C GLN A 133 -15.90 24.67 9.40
N ASN A 134 -16.41 23.56 9.93
CA ASN A 134 -17.82 23.15 9.98
C ASN A 134 -18.39 22.60 8.66
N TYR A 135 -17.68 22.75 7.54
CA TYR A 135 -18.11 22.33 6.21
C TYR A 135 -17.13 21.34 5.55
N GLN A 136 -16.25 20.72 6.33
CA GLN A 136 -15.27 19.76 5.81
C GLN A 136 -15.90 18.52 5.15
N VAL A 137 -17.02 18.02 5.69
CA VAL A 137 -17.73 16.86 5.14
C VAL A 137 -18.36 17.16 3.78
N PRO A 138 -19.20 18.22 3.61
CA PRO A 138 -19.80 18.51 2.31
C PRO A 138 -18.80 19.00 1.26
N LEU A 139 -17.62 19.50 1.65
CA LEU A 139 -16.53 19.87 0.73
C LEU A 139 -15.57 18.71 0.41
N LEU A 140 -15.78 17.52 0.97
CA LEU A 140 -14.75 16.47 1.00
C LEU A 140 -14.38 15.93 -0.39
N SER A 141 -15.36 15.75 -1.27
CA SER A 141 -15.12 15.25 -2.63
C SER A 141 -14.30 16.25 -3.46
N VAL A 142 -14.65 17.54 -3.43
CA VAL A 142 -13.88 18.58 -4.14
C VAL A 142 -12.49 18.80 -3.53
N TYR A 143 -12.36 18.64 -2.21
CA TYR A 143 -11.06 18.60 -1.55
C TYR A 143 -10.18 17.48 -2.11
N VAL A 144 -10.73 16.27 -2.25
CA VAL A 144 -9.99 15.12 -2.80
C VAL A 144 -9.61 15.34 -4.25
N GLN A 145 -10.47 15.95 -5.08
CA GLN A 145 -10.14 16.28 -6.46
C GLN A 145 -8.95 17.25 -6.53
N ALA A 146 -8.98 18.34 -5.77
CA ALA A 146 -7.88 19.30 -5.73
C ALA A 146 -6.59 18.68 -5.14
N ALA A 147 -6.70 17.83 -4.13
CA ALA A 147 -5.56 17.10 -3.57
C ALA A 147 -4.94 16.15 -4.60
N ASN A 148 -5.77 15.38 -5.32
CA ASN A 148 -5.32 14.50 -6.40
C ASN A 148 -4.52 15.26 -7.46
N LEU A 149 -5.04 16.41 -7.91
CA LEU A 149 -4.36 17.28 -8.86
C LEU A 149 -3.02 17.80 -8.32
N HIS A 150 -2.98 18.22 -7.05
CA HIS A 150 -1.76 18.71 -6.43
C HIS A 150 -0.68 17.66 -6.30
N LEU A 151 -1.04 16.43 -5.94
CA LEU A 151 -0.10 15.31 -5.91
C LEU A 151 0.42 14.98 -7.31
N SER A 152 -0.41 15.08 -8.35
CA SER A 152 0.02 14.91 -9.74
C SER A 152 1.08 15.93 -10.14
N VAL A 153 0.82 17.23 -9.96
CA VAL A 153 1.74 18.30 -10.37
C VAL A 153 3.07 18.22 -9.59
N LEU A 154 3.02 17.85 -8.30
CA LEU A 154 4.22 17.62 -7.49
C LEU A 154 5.02 16.37 -7.92
N ARG A 155 4.33 15.30 -8.36
CA ARG A 155 4.99 14.15 -8.99
C ARG A 155 5.65 14.57 -10.30
N ASP A 156 4.98 15.38 -11.11
CA ASP A 156 5.48 15.78 -12.42
C ASP A 156 6.80 16.56 -12.30
N VAL A 157 6.90 17.54 -11.39
CA VAL A 157 8.19 18.22 -11.13
C VAL A 157 9.25 17.28 -10.55
N SER A 158 8.84 16.25 -9.80
CA SER A 158 9.77 15.26 -9.24
C SER A 158 10.39 14.37 -10.33
N VAL A 159 9.68 14.15 -11.45
CA VAL A 159 10.11 13.30 -12.57
C VAL A 159 10.75 14.11 -13.72
N PHE A 160 10.21 15.28 -14.01
CA PHE A 160 10.56 16.09 -15.18
C PHE A 160 11.27 17.40 -14.83
N GLY A 161 11.28 17.82 -13.55
CA GLY A 161 11.79 19.12 -13.13
C GLY A 161 13.24 19.40 -13.55
N GLN A 162 14.11 18.38 -13.55
CA GLN A 162 15.49 18.53 -14.03
C GLN A 162 15.53 18.88 -15.53
N ARG A 163 14.67 18.24 -16.34
CA ARG A 163 14.55 18.51 -17.78
C ARG A 163 13.94 19.89 -18.03
N TRP A 164 13.02 20.35 -17.19
CA TRP A 164 12.52 21.74 -17.21
C TRP A 164 13.58 22.76 -16.77
N GLY A 165 14.67 22.34 -16.12
CA GLY A 165 15.75 23.22 -15.68
C GLY A 165 15.64 23.70 -14.23
N PHE A 166 14.84 23.06 -13.38
CA PHE A 166 14.94 23.24 -11.94
C PHE A 166 16.24 22.63 -11.40
N ASP A 167 16.78 23.23 -10.35
CA ASP A 167 17.92 22.69 -9.62
C ASP A 167 17.51 21.52 -8.71
N ALA A 168 18.49 20.69 -8.32
CA ALA A 168 18.25 19.51 -7.50
C ALA A 168 17.70 19.83 -6.10
N ALA A 169 18.01 20.99 -5.52
CA ALA A 169 17.50 21.36 -4.20
C ALA A 169 15.99 21.67 -4.27
N THR A 170 15.56 22.40 -5.30
CA THR A 170 14.14 22.66 -5.57
C THR A 170 13.38 21.35 -5.80
N ILE A 171 13.89 20.45 -6.66
CA ILE A 171 13.25 19.16 -6.95
C ILE A 171 13.12 18.31 -5.67
N ASN A 172 14.18 18.19 -4.88
CA ASN A 172 14.14 17.46 -3.61
C ASN A 172 13.18 18.09 -2.60
N SER A 173 13.09 19.42 -2.54
CA SER A 173 12.10 20.10 -1.71
C SER A 173 10.67 19.77 -2.15
N ARG A 174 10.37 19.81 -3.45
CA ARG A 174 9.03 19.46 -3.97
C ARG A 174 8.70 17.98 -3.78
N TYR A 175 9.68 17.08 -3.87
CA TYR A 175 9.49 15.66 -3.55
C TYR A 175 9.19 15.44 -2.05
N ASN A 176 9.84 16.20 -1.16
CA ASN A 176 9.52 16.16 0.27
C ASN A 176 8.11 16.71 0.53
N ASP A 177 7.67 17.74 -0.20
CA ASP A 177 6.28 18.21 -0.15
C ASP A 177 5.30 17.14 -0.64
N LEU A 178 5.59 16.49 -1.77
CA LEU A 178 4.80 15.38 -2.32
C LEU A 178 4.57 14.28 -1.27
N THR A 179 5.65 13.72 -0.74
CA THR A 179 5.58 12.59 0.21
C THR A 179 4.86 12.97 1.50
N ARG A 180 5.07 14.20 2.01
CA ARG A 180 4.36 14.74 3.17
C ARG A 180 2.86 14.95 2.88
N LEU A 181 2.52 15.49 1.71
CA LEU A 181 1.13 15.78 1.34
C LEU A 181 0.33 14.53 0.99
N ILE A 182 0.96 13.48 0.44
CA ILE A 182 0.32 12.15 0.30
C ILE A 182 -0.26 11.73 1.65
N GLY A 183 0.53 11.81 2.73
CA GLY A 183 0.06 11.45 4.07
C GLY A 183 -1.02 12.39 4.59
N ASN A 184 -0.77 13.70 4.56
CA ASN A 184 -1.69 14.71 5.09
C ASN A 184 -3.07 14.69 4.41
N TYR A 185 -3.12 14.59 3.08
CA TYR A 185 -4.36 14.56 2.32
C TYR A 185 -5.14 13.26 2.55
N THR A 186 -4.43 12.12 2.63
CA THR A 186 -5.03 10.83 2.94
C THR A 186 -5.69 10.85 4.33
N ASP A 187 -4.95 11.27 5.36
CA ASP A 187 -5.44 11.26 6.74
C ASP A 187 -6.57 12.27 6.95
N TYR A 188 -6.53 13.43 6.29
CA TYR A 188 -7.63 14.39 6.28
C TYR A 188 -8.90 13.78 5.68
N ALA A 189 -8.78 13.15 4.50
CA ALA A 189 -9.92 12.57 3.80
C ALA A 189 -10.60 11.47 4.63
N VAL A 190 -9.82 10.54 5.16
CA VAL A 190 -10.33 9.44 6.01
C VAL A 190 -10.96 9.97 7.29
N ARG A 191 -10.35 10.96 7.95
CA ARG A 191 -10.91 11.56 9.17
C ARG A 191 -12.30 12.14 8.93
N TRP A 192 -12.49 12.90 7.86
CA TRP A 192 -13.76 13.56 7.59
C TRP A 192 -14.80 12.63 6.97
N TYR A 193 -14.38 11.60 6.23
CA TYR A 193 -15.25 10.49 5.87
C TYR A 193 -15.84 9.83 7.12
N ASN A 194 -14.97 9.39 8.06
CA ASN A 194 -15.41 8.73 9.29
C ASN A 194 -16.29 9.65 10.14
N THR A 195 -15.89 10.92 10.28
CA THR A 195 -16.68 11.92 11.04
C THR A 195 -18.05 12.16 10.40
N GLY A 196 -18.13 12.23 9.08
CA GLY A 196 -19.41 12.40 8.37
C GLY A 196 -20.31 11.17 8.54
N LEU A 197 -19.74 9.97 8.40
CA LEU A 197 -20.46 8.71 8.59
C LEU A 197 -20.99 8.56 10.02
N ASP A 198 -20.19 8.91 11.03
CA ASP A 198 -20.56 8.80 12.45
C ASP A 198 -21.60 9.82 12.90
N ARG A 199 -21.74 10.95 12.19
CA ARG A 199 -22.78 11.96 12.46
C ARG A 199 -24.17 11.55 11.98
N LEU A 200 -24.27 10.59 11.06
CA LEU A 200 -25.56 10.16 10.53
C LEU A 200 -26.34 9.37 11.59
N PRO A 201 -27.67 9.60 11.71
CA PRO A 201 -28.48 8.98 12.74
C PRO A 201 -28.53 7.46 12.56
N ARG A 202 -28.32 6.71 13.65
CA ARG A 202 -28.47 5.25 13.70
C ARG A 202 -29.80 4.78 14.31
N THR A 203 -30.72 5.72 14.54
CA THR A 203 -32.11 5.45 14.93
C THR A 203 -33.01 5.50 13.68
N GLY A 204 -34.28 5.10 13.74
CA GLY A 204 -35.17 5.23 12.58
C GLY A 204 -35.09 4.10 11.53
N GLY A 205 -34.45 2.98 11.88
CA GLY A 205 -34.50 1.73 11.11
C GLY A 205 -33.99 1.88 9.68
N LEU A 206 -34.78 1.38 8.72
CA LEU A 206 -34.40 1.28 7.33
C LEU A 206 -34.14 2.64 6.63
N ARG A 207 -34.85 3.73 7.00
CA ARG A 207 -34.65 5.06 6.37
C ARG A 207 -33.23 5.54 6.56
N ASN A 208 -32.83 5.55 7.82
CA ASN A 208 -31.55 6.12 8.20
C ASN A 208 -30.42 5.16 7.86
N TRP A 209 -30.68 3.84 7.84
CA TRP A 209 -29.74 2.88 7.27
C TRP A 209 -29.52 3.08 5.76
N ALA A 210 -30.58 3.31 4.97
CA ALA A 210 -30.45 3.56 3.53
C ALA A 210 -29.59 4.80 3.28
N ARG A 211 -29.86 5.90 4.00
CA ARG A 211 -29.06 7.14 3.94
C ARG A 211 -27.61 6.94 4.40
N PHE A 212 -27.39 6.18 5.48
CA PHE A 212 -26.06 5.82 5.98
C PHE A 212 -25.27 5.00 4.95
N ASN A 213 -25.91 4.00 4.35
CA ASN A 213 -25.30 3.17 3.34
C ASN A 213 -25.05 3.95 2.04
N GLN A 214 -25.94 4.85 1.66
CA GLN A 214 -25.76 5.75 0.51
C GLN A 214 -24.55 6.64 0.72
N PHE A 215 -24.41 7.31 1.88
CA PHE A 215 -23.21 8.07 2.22
C PHE A 215 -21.95 7.21 2.16
N ARG A 216 -21.97 6.01 2.77
CA ARG A 216 -20.86 5.06 2.73
C ARG A 216 -20.45 4.74 1.29
N ARG A 217 -21.40 4.38 0.43
CA ARG A 217 -21.14 3.98 -0.96
C ARG A 217 -20.65 5.14 -1.81
N GLU A 218 -21.36 6.26 -1.77
CA GLU A 218 -21.06 7.42 -2.63
C GLU A 218 -19.70 8.02 -2.29
N LEU A 219 -19.37 8.18 -1.00
CA LEU A 219 -18.03 8.66 -0.62
C LEU A 219 -16.96 7.57 -0.69
N THR A 220 -17.31 6.28 -0.71
CA THR A 220 -16.30 5.28 -1.09
C THR A 220 -15.83 5.54 -2.51
N ILE A 221 -16.76 5.78 -3.44
CA ILE A 221 -16.46 6.00 -4.85
C ILE A 221 -15.80 7.36 -5.09
N SER A 222 -16.32 8.45 -4.50
CA SER A 222 -15.85 9.82 -4.78
C SER A 222 -14.72 10.32 -3.87
N VAL A 223 -14.35 9.56 -2.84
CA VAL A 223 -13.28 9.92 -1.89
C VAL A 223 -12.32 8.74 -1.69
N LEU A 224 -12.79 7.62 -1.12
CA LEU A 224 -11.90 6.56 -0.63
C LEU A 224 -11.17 5.80 -1.74
N ASP A 225 -11.83 5.57 -2.87
CA ASP A 225 -11.24 4.91 -4.03
C ASP A 225 -10.08 5.77 -4.57
N ILE A 226 -10.29 7.07 -4.75
CA ILE A 226 -9.27 8.01 -5.26
C ILE A 226 -8.07 8.09 -4.31
N ILE A 227 -8.28 8.28 -3.00
CA ILE A 227 -7.16 8.41 -2.05
C ILE A 227 -6.35 7.11 -1.91
N SER A 228 -6.93 5.96 -2.26
CA SER A 228 -6.18 4.68 -2.25
C SER A 228 -5.04 4.65 -3.26
N PHE A 229 -5.10 5.49 -4.31
CA PHE A 229 -4.05 5.68 -5.30
C PHE A 229 -3.03 6.75 -4.91
N PHE A 230 -3.27 7.56 -3.87
CA PHE A 230 -2.39 8.69 -3.55
C PHE A 230 -0.93 8.28 -3.36
N ARG A 231 -0.70 7.09 -2.81
CA ARG A 231 0.65 6.59 -2.60
C ARG A 231 1.37 6.22 -3.91
N ASN A 232 0.64 5.95 -4.99
CA ASN A 232 1.20 5.70 -6.31
C ASN A 232 1.85 6.96 -6.92
N TYR A 233 1.52 8.17 -6.44
CA TYR A 233 2.21 9.40 -6.86
C TYR A 233 3.66 9.50 -6.37
N ASP A 234 4.10 8.69 -5.40
CA ASP A 234 5.51 8.67 -4.98
C ASP A 234 6.38 8.11 -6.11
N SER A 235 6.97 9.01 -6.90
CA SER A 235 7.73 8.67 -8.11
C SER A 235 8.99 7.86 -7.85
N ARG A 236 9.54 7.87 -6.63
CA ARG A 236 10.69 7.04 -6.26
C ARG A 236 10.25 5.63 -5.87
N LEU A 237 9.05 5.50 -5.31
CA LEU A 237 8.48 4.20 -4.96
C LEU A 237 7.88 3.49 -6.19
N TYR A 238 7.28 4.26 -7.11
CA TYR A 238 6.66 3.79 -8.34
C TYR A 238 7.21 4.53 -9.57
N PRO A 239 8.44 4.21 -10.00
CA PRO A 239 9.09 4.87 -11.14
C PRO A 239 8.56 4.44 -12.51
N ILE A 240 7.87 3.30 -12.57
CA ILE A 240 7.27 2.71 -13.77
C ILE A 240 5.76 2.50 -13.52
N PRO A 241 4.95 2.15 -14.54
CA PRO A 241 3.54 1.87 -14.35
C PRO A 241 3.28 0.92 -13.19
N THR A 242 2.16 1.13 -12.48
CA THR A 242 1.75 0.31 -11.34
C THR A 242 0.28 -0.07 -11.44
N SER A 243 -0.04 -1.33 -11.12
CA SER A 243 -1.42 -1.85 -11.15
C SER A 243 -1.94 -2.07 -9.74
N SER A 244 -2.90 -1.24 -9.31
CA SER A 244 -3.63 -1.38 -8.04
C SER A 244 -4.91 -2.21 -8.21
N GLN A 245 -5.45 -2.75 -7.12
CA GLN A 245 -6.75 -3.42 -7.10
C GLN A 245 -7.58 -2.96 -5.90
N LEU A 246 -8.84 -2.59 -6.17
CA LEU A 246 -9.80 -2.14 -5.15
C LEU A 246 -10.65 -3.34 -4.72
N THR A 247 -10.36 -3.89 -3.55
CA THR A 247 -11.02 -5.10 -3.03
C THR A 247 -12.21 -4.81 -2.12
N ARG A 248 -12.44 -3.54 -1.75
CA ARG A 248 -13.59 -3.13 -0.93
C ARG A 248 -14.93 -3.51 -1.57
N GLU A 249 -15.89 -3.82 -0.72
CA GLU A 249 -17.28 -4.07 -1.12
C GLU A 249 -18.15 -2.83 -0.87
N VAL A 250 -19.04 -2.55 -1.82
CA VAL A 250 -20.13 -1.58 -1.69
C VAL A 250 -21.47 -2.29 -1.79
N TYR A 251 -22.51 -1.68 -1.23
CA TYR A 251 -23.79 -2.36 -1.00
C TYR A 251 -24.93 -1.60 -1.67
N THR A 252 -25.77 -2.33 -2.41
CA THR A 252 -27.04 -1.81 -2.91
C THR A 252 -28.19 -2.58 -2.27
N ASP A 253 -29.28 -1.87 -2.03
CA ASP A 253 -30.49 -2.46 -1.46
C ASP A 253 -31.66 -2.14 -2.38
N PRO A 254 -32.47 -3.13 -2.79
CA PRO A 254 -33.56 -2.93 -3.74
C PRO A 254 -34.72 -2.07 -3.21
N VAL A 255 -34.61 -1.52 -2.01
CA VAL A 255 -35.72 -0.92 -1.25
C VAL A 255 -35.45 0.56 -0.87
N ILE A 256 -34.58 1.25 -1.61
CA ILE A 256 -34.16 2.67 -1.45
C ILE A 256 -35.32 3.68 -1.32
N ASN A 257 -36.55 3.33 -1.71
CA ASN A 257 -37.65 4.27 -1.87
C ASN A 257 -38.91 3.95 -1.02
N ILE A 258 -38.76 3.35 0.18
CA ILE A 258 -39.91 3.28 1.10
C ILE A 258 -40.19 4.70 1.63
N THR A 259 -41.43 5.17 1.56
CA THR A 259 -41.83 6.48 2.10
C THR A 259 -42.33 6.40 3.56
N ASP A 260 -42.39 5.20 4.13
CA ASP A 260 -43.04 4.94 5.42
C ASP A 260 -42.33 3.86 6.25
N TYR A 261 -41.54 4.32 7.22
CA TYR A 261 -40.54 3.53 7.96
C TYR A 261 -40.94 3.16 9.38
N ARG A 262 -42.23 3.26 9.71
CA ARG A 262 -42.69 3.25 11.11
C ARG A 262 -42.64 1.87 11.77
N VAL A 263 -42.59 0.78 11.00
CA VAL A 263 -42.45 -0.59 11.54
C VAL A 263 -41.55 -1.44 10.63
N GLY A 264 -40.35 -1.77 11.12
CA GLY A 264 -39.33 -2.52 10.40
C GLY A 264 -38.17 -2.91 11.33
N PRO A 265 -37.15 -3.63 10.83
CA PRO A 265 -35.96 -3.94 11.62
C PRO A 265 -35.27 -2.66 12.12
N SER A 266 -34.63 -2.76 13.29
CA SER A 266 -33.76 -1.69 13.80
C SER A 266 -32.58 -1.48 12.84
N PHE A 267 -31.97 -0.29 12.87
CA PHE A 267 -30.77 0.01 12.11
C PHE A 267 -29.68 -1.04 12.34
N GLU A 268 -29.44 -1.39 13.61
CA GLU A 268 -28.41 -2.36 14.00
C GLU A 268 -28.70 -3.75 13.46
N ASN A 269 -29.97 -4.18 13.45
CA ASN A 269 -30.33 -5.46 12.84
C ASN A 269 -30.04 -5.47 11.33
N ILE A 270 -30.29 -4.36 10.64
CA ILE A 270 -29.98 -4.23 9.20
C ILE A 270 -28.47 -4.23 9.01
N GLU A 271 -27.72 -3.36 9.68
CA GLU A 271 -26.26 -3.25 9.51
C GLU A 271 -25.55 -4.58 9.80
N ASN A 272 -25.95 -5.30 10.86
CA ASN A 272 -25.35 -6.59 11.21
C ASN A 272 -25.71 -7.74 10.26
N SER A 273 -26.80 -7.62 9.48
CA SER A 273 -27.24 -8.69 8.57
C SER A 273 -26.96 -8.39 7.10
N ALA A 274 -26.93 -7.11 6.72
CA ALA A 274 -26.64 -6.64 5.37
C ALA A 274 -25.13 -6.62 5.09
N ILE A 275 -24.30 -6.27 6.08
CA ILE A 275 -22.86 -6.06 5.88
C ILE A 275 -22.08 -7.30 6.27
N ARG A 276 -21.20 -7.75 5.37
CA ARG A 276 -20.32 -8.89 5.62
C ARG A 276 -19.21 -8.47 6.59
N SER A 277 -18.87 -9.34 7.53
CA SER A 277 -17.66 -9.15 8.34
C SER A 277 -16.40 -9.30 7.47
N PRO A 278 -15.29 -8.61 7.76
CA PRO A 278 -14.05 -8.70 6.99
C PRO A 278 -13.64 -10.14 6.66
N HIS A 279 -13.32 -10.40 5.40
CA HIS A 279 -13.07 -11.75 4.89
C HIS A 279 -12.04 -11.76 3.75
N LEU A 280 -11.50 -12.95 3.45
CA LEU A 280 -10.74 -13.14 2.21
C LEU A 280 -11.67 -12.95 1.02
N MET A 281 -11.17 -12.31 -0.03
CA MET A 281 -11.94 -12.02 -1.23
C MET A 281 -12.42 -13.31 -1.90
N ASP A 282 -13.72 -13.37 -2.16
CA ASP A 282 -14.40 -14.46 -2.85
C ASP A 282 -15.25 -13.97 -4.02
N PHE A 283 -15.53 -14.87 -4.96
CA PHE A 283 -16.27 -14.60 -6.18
C PHE A 283 -17.50 -15.49 -6.27
N LEU A 284 -18.65 -14.89 -6.56
CA LEU A 284 -19.93 -15.57 -6.69
C LEU A 284 -19.89 -16.67 -7.76
N ASN A 285 -20.23 -17.90 -7.38
CA ASN A 285 -20.48 -19.00 -8.31
C ASN A 285 -21.96 -19.09 -8.66
N ASN A 286 -22.81 -19.22 -7.64
CA ASN A 286 -24.26 -19.23 -7.82
C ASN A 286 -24.98 -18.92 -6.52
N LEU A 287 -26.26 -18.61 -6.66
CA LEU A 287 -27.20 -18.30 -5.60
C LEU A 287 -28.38 -19.26 -5.72
N THR A 288 -28.71 -20.00 -4.66
CA THR A 288 -29.90 -20.84 -4.61
C THR A 288 -30.95 -20.18 -3.73
N ILE A 289 -32.06 -19.73 -4.33
CA ILE A 289 -33.11 -18.94 -3.70
C ILE A 289 -34.30 -19.83 -3.33
N ASP A 290 -34.76 -19.69 -2.09
CA ASP A 290 -36.00 -20.27 -1.56
C ASP A 290 -37.14 -19.22 -1.62
N THR A 291 -38.28 -19.63 -2.16
CA THR A 291 -39.48 -18.79 -2.26
C THR A 291 -40.50 -19.21 -1.20
N ASP A 292 -41.06 -18.23 -0.50
CA ASP A 292 -42.16 -18.40 0.44
C ASP A 292 -43.38 -17.60 -0.01
N LEU A 293 -44.53 -17.85 0.60
CA LEU A 293 -45.81 -17.24 0.28
C LEU A 293 -46.42 -16.60 1.52
N ILE A 294 -46.70 -15.30 1.42
CA ILE A 294 -47.45 -14.57 2.45
C ILE A 294 -48.66 -13.87 1.83
N ARG A 295 -49.87 -14.32 2.19
CA ARG A 295 -51.15 -13.68 1.78
C ARG A 295 -51.25 -13.41 0.26
N GLY A 296 -50.88 -14.41 -0.55
CA GLY A 296 -50.90 -14.33 -2.02
C GLY A 296 -49.67 -13.68 -2.66
N VAL A 297 -48.73 -13.18 -1.84
CA VAL A 297 -47.47 -12.61 -2.30
C VAL A 297 -46.35 -13.63 -2.13
N HIS A 298 -45.85 -14.14 -3.24
CA HIS A 298 -44.63 -14.95 -3.25
C HIS A 298 -43.42 -14.04 -3.19
N TYR A 299 -42.42 -14.40 -2.38
CA TYR A 299 -41.27 -13.54 -2.14
C TYR A 299 -39.99 -14.33 -1.89
N TRP A 300 -38.84 -13.67 -2.08
CA TRP A 300 -37.52 -14.17 -1.70
C TRP A 300 -37.43 -14.31 -0.18
N ALA A 301 -37.48 -15.55 0.31
CA ALA A 301 -37.57 -15.84 1.74
C ALA A 301 -36.21 -16.16 2.38
N GLY A 302 -35.32 -16.72 1.58
CA GLY A 302 -33.97 -17.08 1.97
C GLY A 302 -33.16 -17.59 0.80
N HIS A 303 -31.87 -17.78 1.01
CA HIS A 303 -30.96 -18.30 -0.01
C HIS A 303 -29.67 -18.86 0.58
N ARG A 304 -28.91 -19.57 -0.27
CA ARG A 304 -27.50 -19.91 -0.04
C ARG A 304 -26.65 -19.34 -1.16
N VAL A 305 -25.49 -18.82 -0.80
CA VAL A 305 -24.47 -18.36 -1.75
C VAL A 305 -23.38 -19.42 -1.83
N THR A 306 -22.96 -19.75 -3.04
CA THR A 306 -21.71 -20.48 -3.29
C THR A 306 -20.71 -19.56 -3.96
N SER A 307 -19.46 -19.61 -3.53
CA SER A 307 -18.37 -18.78 -4.04
C SER A 307 -17.06 -19.58 -4.11
N HIS A 308 -16.01 -18.96 -4.62
CA HIS A 308 -14.64 -19.47 -4.57
C HIS A 308 -13.66 -18.33 -4.26
N PHE A 309 -12.54 -18.65 -3.60
CA PHE A 309 -11.49 -17.66 -3.35
C PHE A 309 -10.67 -17.36 -4.61
N THR A 310 -10.00 -16.21 -4.64
CA THR A 310 -9.11 -15.79 -5.74
C THR A 310 -8.15 -16.92 -6.16
N GLY A 311 -8.15 -17.27 -7.44
CA GLY A 311 -7.32 -18.32 -8.02
C GLY A 311 -7.66 -19.76 -7.61
N SER A 312 -8.54 -19.98 -6.63
CA SER A 312 -8.89 -21.31 -6.12
C SER A 312 -10.10 -21.89 -6.84
N SER A 313 -10.08 -23.20 -7.10
CA SER A 313 -11.25 -23.94 -7.58
C SER A 313 -12.12 -24.50 -6.44
N GLN A 314 -11.73 -24.27 -5.18
CA GLN A 314 -12.48 -24.75 -4.02
C GLN A 314 -13.77 -23.95 -3.86
N VAL A 315 -14.90 -24.65 -3.92
CA VAL A 315 -16.22 -24.06 -3.67
C VAL A 315 -16.45 -23.94 -2.16
N ILE A 316 -16.83 -22.75 -1.73
CA ILE A 316 -17.31 -22.46 -0.39
C ILE A 316 -18.81 -22.16 -0.44
N THR A 317 -19.55 -22.52 0.60
CA THR A 317 -21.00 -22.35 0.68
C THR A 317 -21.35 -21.68 1.99
N THR A 318 -22.18 -20.64 1.94
CA THR A 318 -22.63 -19.95 3.15
C THR A 318 -23.63 -20.80 3.93
N PRO A 319 -23.82 -20.49 5.22
CA PRO A 319 -25.06 -20.84 5.91
C PRO A 319 -26.29 -20.32 5.16
N GLN A 320 -27.46 -20.83 5.54
CA GLN A 320 -28.74 -20.33 5.03
C GLN A 320 -28.94 -18.87 5.47
N TYR A 321 -29.11 -17.96 4.51
CA TYR A 321 -29.69 -16.65 4.76
C TYR A 321 -31.21 -16.77 4.79
N GLY A 322 -31.87 -16.10 5.74
CA GLY A 322 -33.33 -16.15 5.88
C GLY A 322 -33.84 -17.54 6.26
N ILE A 323 -34.93 -17.96 5.63
CA ILE A 323 -35.55 -19.27 5.90
C ILE A 323 -35.50 -20.17 4.67
N THR A 324 -35.45 -21.47 4.91
CA THR A 324 -35.76 -22.45 3.86
C THR A 324 -37.26 -22.55 3.72
N ALA A 325 -37.77 -22.24 2.53
CA ALA A 325 -39.18 -22.27 2.20
C ALA A 325 -39.41 -23.06 0.91
N ASN A 326 -40.65 -23.49 0.69
CA ASN A 326 -41.02 -24.41 -0.38
C ASN A 326 -42.34 -24.03 -1.05
N ALA A 327 -42.74 -22.75 -0.99
CA ALA A 327 -43.91 -22.29 -1.71
C ALA A 327 -43.75 -22.47 -3.23
N GLU A 328 -42.50 -22.43 -3.71
CA GLU A 328 -42.12 -22.82 -5.07
C GLU A 328 -40.82 -23.65 -5.08
N PRO A 329 -40.52 -24.37 -6.18
CA PRO A 329 -39.22 -25.01 -6.36
C PRO A 329 -38.07 -24.01 -6.26
N ARG A 330 -36.99 -24.41 -5.59
CA ARG A 330 -35.77 -23.60 -5.47
C ARG A 330 -35.25 -23.17 -6.83
N ARG A 331 -34.77 -21.93 -6.91
CA ARG A 331 -34.19 -21.36 -8.13
C ARG A 331 -32.69 -21.17 -7.94
N THR A 332 -31.89 -21.81 -8.78
CA THR A 332 -30.46 -21.56 -8.85
C THR A 332 -30.19 -20.49 -9.91
N ILE A 333 -29.61 -19.38 -9.47
CA ILE A 333 -29.16 -18.26 -10.29
C ILE A 333 -27.64 -18.37 -10.40
N ALA A 334 -27.14 -18.61 -11.61
CA ALA A 334 -25.72 -18.72 -11.90
C ALA A 334 -25.39 -17.89 -13.14
N PRO A 335 -24.26 -17.17 -13.16
CA PRO A 335 -23.79 -16.55 -14.39
C PRO A 335 -23.34 -17.63 -15.38
N SER A 336 -23.22 -17.25 -16.64
CA SER A 336 -22.68 -18.12 -17.69
C SER A 336 -21.26 -18.56 -17.36
N THR A 337 -20.90 -19.79 -17.75
CA THR A 337 -19.53 -20.29 -17.61
C THR A 337 -18.59 -19.77 -18.70
N PHE A 338 -19.08 -18.98 -19.67
CA PHE A 338 -18.23 -18.39 -20.71
C PHE A 338 -17.25 -17.37 -20.10
N PRO A 339 -15.94 -17.43 -20.45
CA PRO A 339 -14.95 -16.47 -19.97
C PRO A 339 -15.38 -15.02 -20.25
N GLY A 340 -15.26 -14.15 -19.26
CA GLY A 340 -15.67 -12.74 -19.35
C GLY A 340 -17.16 -12.49 -19.12
N LEU A 341 -18.01 -13.53 -19.11
CA LEU A 341 -19.44 -13.45 -18.81
C LEU A 341 -19.82 -14.14 -17.50
N ASN A 342 -18.84 -14.69 -16.77
CA ASN A 342 -19.00 -15.40 -15.51
C ASN A 342 -19.21 -14.46 -14.31
N LEU A 343 -20.03 -13.42 -14.49
CA LEU A 343 -20.40 -12.45 -13.47
C LEU A 343 -21.74 -11.79 -13.80
N PHE A 344 -22.34 -11.17 -12.78
CA PHE A 344 -23.43 -10.22 -12.95
C PHE A 344 -22.92 -8.82 -12.63
N TYR A 345 -23.25 -7.85 -13.46
CA TYR A 345 -22.86 -6.44 -13.27
C TYR A 345 -24.05 -5.54 -12.93
N ARG A 346 -25.28 -6.05 -13.08
CA ARG A 346 -26.51 -5.29 -12.85
C ARG A 346 -27.62 -6.19 -12.31
N THR A 347 -28.47 -5.61 -11.47
CA THR A 347 -29.71 -6.22 -10.99
C THR A 347 -30.91 -5.29 -11.21
N LEU A 348 -32.04 -5.86 -11.63
CA LEU A 348 -33.32 -5.18 -11.83
C LEU A 348 -34.37 -5.78 -10.89
N SER A 349 -34.49 -5.19 -9.71
CA SER A 349 -35.28 -5.73 -8.60
C SER A 349 -36.74 -5.29 -8.64
N ASN A 350 -37.63 -6.21 -8.29
CA ASN A 350 -39.08 -6.01 -8.15
C ASN A 350 -39.47 -6.06 -6.66
N PRO A 351 -39.32 -4.96 -5.92
CA PRO A 351 -39.72 -4.91 -4.53
C PRO A 351 -41.24 -4.79 -4.39
N PHE A 352 -41.77 -5.32 -3.29
CA PHE A 352 -43.20 -5.27 -2.98
C PHE A 352 -43.42 -4.74 -1.57
N PHE A 353 -44.26 -3.71 -1.51
CA PHE A 353 -44.64 -3.02 -0.28
C PHE A 353 -46.14 -3.04 -0.13
N ARG A 354 -46.62 -3.47 1.04
CA ARG A 354 -48.05 -3.35 1.40
C ARG A 354 -48.18 -2.94 2.85
N ARG A 355 -48.89 -1.84 3.08
CA ARG A 355 -49.35 -1.43 4.41
C ARG A 355 -50.87 -1.50 4.48
N SER A 356 -51.43 -1.99 5.59
CA SER A 356 -52.86 -1.87 5.86
C SER A 356 -53.06 -1.07 7.13
N GLU A 357 -53.49 0.19 6.97
CA GLU A 357 -53.69 1.13 8.09
C GLU A 357 -54.95 0.80 8.92
N ASN A 358 -55.91 0.08 8.33
CA ASN A 358 -57.23 -0.20 8.92
C ASN A 358 -57.36 -1.61 9.55
N ILE A 359 -56.27 -2.34 9.74
CA ILE A 359 -56.28 -3.66 10.37
C ILE A 359 -55.48 -3.57 11.67
N THR A 360 -56.02 -4.08 12.77
CA THR A 360 -55.29 -4.28 14.03
C THR A 360 -55.03 -5.79 14.20
N PRO A 361 -53.76 -6.23 14.29
CA PRO A 361 -52.54 -5.44 14.20
C PRO A 361 -52.25 -4.94 12.77
N THR A 362 -51.59 -3.77 12.67
CA THR A 362 -51.19 -3.14 11.41
C THR A 362 -50.35 -4.12 10.57
N LEU A 363 -50.68 -4.24 9.28
CA LEU A 363 -49.97 -5.11 8.34
C LEU A 363 -48.89 -4.31 7.60
N GLY A 364 -47.72 -4.92 7.41
CA GLY A 364 -46.56 -4.38 6.72
C GLY A 364 -45.79 -5.52 6.06
N ILE A 365 -45.76 -5.52 4.72
CA ILE A 365 -44.98 -6.47 3.92
C ILE A 365 -43.91 -5.68 3.19
N ASN A 366 -42.64 -5.93 3.48
CA ASN A 366 -41.47 -5.34 2.82
C ASN A 366 -40.58 -6.47 2.28
N VAL A 367 -40.76 -6.86 1.02
CA VAL A 367 -40.11 -8.04 0.45
C VAL A 367 -39.71 -7.83 -1.00
N VAL A 368 -38.87 -8.71 -1.55
CA VAL A 368 -38.54 -8.75 -2.98
C VAL A 368 -39.25 -9.92 -3.66
N GLN A 369 -40.08 -9.63 -4.67
CA GLN A 369 -40.85 -10.64 -5.40
C GLN A 369 -40.08 -11.25 -6.57
N GLY A 370 -39.10 -10.53 -7.11
CA GLY A 370 -38.32 -10.99 -8.24
C GLY A 370 -37.13 -10.09 -8.53
N VAL A 371 -36.14 -10.62 -9.24
CA VAL A 371 -34.93 -9.92 -9.64
C VAL A 371 -34.48 -10.42 -11.01
N GLY A 372 -34.19 -9.51 -11.93
CA GLY A 372 -33.41 -9.81 -13.14
C GLY A 372 -31.92 -9.63 -12.86
N PHE A 373 -31.11 -10.66 -13.10
CA PHE A 373 -29.64 -10.61 -12.96
C PHE A 373 -29.02 -10.51 -14.36
N ILE A 374 -28.30 -9.44 -14.64
CA ILE A 374 -27.83 -9.10 -15.98
C ILE A 374 -26.32 -9.28 -16.08
N GLN A 375 -25.91 -9.99 -17.12
CA GLN A 375 -24.53 -10.27 -17.47
C GLN A 375 -23.99 -9.23 -18.47
N PRO A 376 -22.66 -9.07 -18.62
CA PRO A 376 -22.05 -8.04 -19.48
C PRO A 376 -22.57 -7.99 -20.93
N ASN A 377 -22.95 -9.14 -21.50
CA ASN A 377 -23.55 -9.28 -22.84
C ASN A 377 -25.06 -8.98 -22.89
N ASN A 378 -25.64 -8.43 -21.82
CA ASN A 378 -27.06 -8.20 -21.61
C ASN A 378 -27.94 -9.47 -21.52
N ALA A 379 -27.33 -10.66 -21.38
CA ALA A 379 -28.09 -11.84 -21.03
C ALA A 379 -28.67 -11.70 -19.61
N GLU A 380 -29.91 -12.17 -19.41
CA GLU A 380 -30.65 -12.02 -18.16
C GLU A 380 -31.01 -13.40 -17.58
N VAL A 381 -30.73 -13.57 -16.29
CA VAL A 381 -31.18 -14.71 -15.49
C VAL A 381 -32.22 -14.21 -14.50
N LEU A 382 -33.43 -14.77 -14.56
CA LEU A 382 -34.56 -14.29 -13.78
C LEU A 382 -34.80 -15.12 -12.52
N TYR A 383 -34.89 -14.43 -11.38
CA TYR A 383 -35.67 -14.91 -10.24
C TYR A 383 -37.09 -14.35 -10.35
N ARG A 384 -38.04 -15.18 -10.76
CA ARG A 384 -39.49 -14.89 -10.93
C ARG A 384 -39.83 -13.81 -11.96
N SER A 385 -39.47 -12.56 -11.71
CA SER A 385 -39.84 -11.42 -12.54
C SER A 385 -38.79 -10.31 -12.45
N ARG A 386 -38.58 -9.60 -13.56
CA ARG A 386 -37.82 -8.34 -13.58
C ARG A 386 -38.62 -7.21 -12.91
N GLY A 387 -37.92 -6.29 -12.25
CA GLY A 387 -38.51 -5.04 -11.75
C GLY A 387 -37.85 -3.77 -12.31
N THR A 388 -38.13 -2.64 -11.67
CA THR A 388 -37.69 -1.30 -12.11
C THR A 388 -36.60 -0.70 -11.23
N VAL A 389 -36.29 -1.29 -10.07
CA VAL A 389 -35.20 -0.81 -9.21
C VAL A 389 -33.89 -1.32 -9.77
N ASP A 390 -33.14 -0.40 -10.36
CA ASP A 390 -31.93 -0.68 -11.12
C ASP A 390 -30.68 -0.34 -10.34
N SER A 391 -29.78 -1.32 -10.18
CA SER A 391 -28.50 -1.10 -9.51
C SER A 391 -27.60 -0.12 -10.26
N LEU A 392 -27.79 0.08 -11.58
CA LEU A 392 -27.00 1.06 -12.35
C LEU A 392 -27.26 2.52 -11.94
N ASN A 393 -28.37 2.80 -11.25
CA ASN A 393 -28.61 4.15 -10.73
C ASN A 393 -27.69 4.48 -9.54
N GLU A 394 -27.17 3.47 -8.85
CA GLU A 394 -26.27 3.62 -7.70
C GLU A 394 -24.81 3.25 -8.04
N LEU A 395 -24.63 2.36 -9.01
CA LEU A 395 -23.35 1.84 -9.50
C LEU A 395 -23.33 1.91 -11.03
N PRO A 396 -23.14 3.10 -11.62
CA PRO A 396 -23.13 3.24 -13.06
C PRO A 396 -21.92 2.55 -13.72
N ILE A 397 -22.00 2.40 -15.04
CA ILE A 397 -20.88 1.94 -15.86
C ILE A 397 -19.80 3.04 -15.93
N ASP A 398 -18.54 2.66 -15.98
CA ASP A 398 -17.39 3.57 -16.03
C ASP A 398 -16.77 3.70 -17.44
N GLY A 399 -17.10 2.79 -18.36
CA GLY A 399 -16.62 2.81 -19.76
C GLY A 399 -17.74 2.87 -20.81
N GLU A 400 -17.36 2.66 -22.08
CA GLU A 400 -18.24 2.88 -23.24
C GLU A 400 -19.48 1.96 -23.28
N ASN A 401 -19.36 0.73 -22.78
CA ASN A 401 -20.43 -0.27 -22.84
C ASN A 401 -20.31 -1.32 -21.73
N SER A 402 -21.36 -2.13 -21.55
CA SER A 402 -21.45 -3.12 -20.48
C SER A 402 -20.45 -4.29 -20.57
N LEU A 403 -19.83 -4.55 -21.72
CA LEU A 403 -18.86 -5.66 -21.85
C LEU A 403 -17.51 -5.34 -21.21
N VAL A 404 -17.10 -4.07 -21.27
CA VAL A 404 -15.77 -3.62 -20.86
C VAL A 404 -15.78 -2.49 -19.84
N GLY A 405 -16.90 -1.80 -19.68
CA GLY A 405 -17.05 -0.61 -18.84
C GLY A 405 -17.98 -0.79 -17.66
N TYR A 406 -18.16 -2.00 -17.13
CA TYR A 406 -18.85 -2.14 -15.84
C TYR A 406 -17.86 -1.83 -14.70
N SER A 407 -18.28 -0.97 -13.78
CA SER A 407 -17.44 -0.60 -12.63
C SER A 407 -17.38 -1.68 -11.55
N HIS A 408 -18.46 -2.47 -11.43
CA HIS A 408 -18.63 -3.43 -10.34
C HIS A 408 -19.21 -4.76 -10.81
N ARG A 409 -18.85 -5.81 -10.08
CA ARG A 409 -19.44 -7.15 -10.21
C ARG A 409 -20.08 -7.57 -8.90
N LEU A 410 -21.18 -8.32 -8.98
CA LEU A 410 -21.84 -8.89 -7.82
C LEU A 410 -20.92 -9.95 -7.19
N SER A 411 -20.45 -9.72 -5.97
CA SER A 411 -19.62 -10.65 -5.19
C SER A 411 -20.46 -11.56 -4.30
N HIS A 412 -21.54 -11.04 -3.72
CA HIS A 412 -22.35 -11.76 -2.74
C HIS A 412 -23.77 -11.20 -2.63
N VAL A 413 -24.65 -11.92 -1.92
CA VAL A 413 -25.97 -11.43 -1.51
C VAL A 413 -26.20 -11.79 -0.05
N THR A 414 -26.45 -10.81 0.80
CA THR A 414 -26.86 -11.00 2.21
C THR A 414 -28.37 -10.81 2.35
N LEU A 415 -28.93 -10.97 3.56
CA LEU A 415 -30.37 -10.83 3.77
C LEU A 415 -30.69 -10.25 5.14
N THR A 416 -31.40 -9.13 5.17
CA THR A 416 -32.10 -8.67 6.36
C THR A 416 -33.47 -9.33 6.43
N ARG A 417 -33.71 -10.12 7.48
CA ARG A 417 -35.04 -10.68 7.77
C ARG A 417 -35.54 -10.24 9.12
N SER A 418 -36.81 -9.84 9.18
CA SER A 418 -37.51 -9.55 10.43
C SER A 418 -38.97 -9.99 10.35
N LEU A 419 -39.45 -10.57 11.45
CA LEU A 419 -40.85 -10.94 11.65
C LEU A 419 -41.29 -10.37 12.99
N TYR A 420 -42.22 -9.43 12.97
CA TYR A 420 -42.78 -8.83 14.18
C TYR A 420 -44.29 -8.68 14.05
N ASN A 421 -45.05 -9.39 14.89
CA ASN A 421 -46.50 -9.54 14.77
C ASN A 421 -46.90 -9.98 13.34
N THR A 422 -47.67 -9.15 12.64
CA THR A 422 -48.09 -9.37 11.24
C THR A 422 -47.14 -8.79 10.21
N ASN A 423 -46.03 -8.16 10.62
CA ASN A 423 -45.10 -7.50 9.73
C ASN A 423 -43.96 -8.43 9.32
N ILE A 424 -43.67 -8.46 8.02
CA ILE A 424 -42.57 -9.23 7.45
C ILE A 424 -41.64 -8.32 6.67
N THR A 425 -40.34 -8.50 6.92
CA THR A 425 -39.26 -7.90 6.16
C THR A 425 -38.34 -9.02 5.66
N SER A 426 -38.08 -9.05 4.37
CA SER A 426 -37.14 -9.98 3.74
C SER A 426 -36.44 -9.27 2.58
N LEU A 427 -35.31 -8.64 2.90
CA LEU A 427 -34.62 -7.69 2.04
C LEU A 427 -33.22 -8.22 1.71
N PRO A 428 -32.99 -8.68 0.47
CA PRO A 428 -31.65 -9.05 0.03
C PRO A 428 -30.83 -7.78 -0.20
N THR A 429 -29.63 -7.73 0.37
CA THR A 429 -28.66 -6.67 0.08
C THR A 429 -27.62 -7.24 -0.88
N PHE A 430 -27.43 -6.57 -2.01
CA PHE A 430 -26.46 -6.98 -3.02
C PHE A 430 -25.10 -6.39 -2.67
N VAL A 431 -24.07 -7.24 -2.76
CA VAL A 431 -22.70 -6.89 -2.40
C VAL A 431 -21.86 -6.86 -3.67
N TRP A 432 -21.16 -5.75 -3.88
CA TRP A 432 -20.48 -5.44 -5.13
C TRP A 432 -19.00 -5.17 -4.88
N THR A 433 -18.13 -5.87 -5.59
CA THR A 433 -16.69 -5.57 -5.61
C THR A 433 -16.32 -4.86 -6.91
N HIS A 434 -15.30 -4.00 -6.85
CA HIS A 434 -14.84 -3.25 -8.01
C HIS A 434 -14.28 -4.19 -9.08
N HIS A 435 -14.45 -3.86 -10.36
CA HIS A 435 -14.04 -4.73 -11.47
C HIS A 435 -12.51 -4.97 -11.53
N SER A 436 -11.71 -4.06 -10.96
CA SER A 436 -10.25 -4.18 -10.86
C SER A 436 -9.79 -5.32 -9.94
N ALA A 437 -10.64 -5.78 -9.02
CA ALA A 437 -10.36 -6.97 -8.23
C ALA A 437 -10.71 -8.23 -9.04
N THR A 438 -9.71 -8.70 -9.78
CA THR A 438 -9.84 -9.83 -10.73
C THR A 438 -9.86 -11.18 -10.02
N ASN A 439 -10.41 -12.21 -10.67
CA ASN A 439 -10.50 -13.58 -10.12
C ASN A 439 -9.15 -14.31 -10.00
N THR A 440 -8.09 -13.79 -10.62
CA THR A 440 -6.72 -14.29 -10.53
C THR A 440 -5.78 -13.19 -10.03
N ASN A 441 -4.63 -13.57 -9.48
CA ASN A 441 -3.56 -12.61 -9.22
C ASN A 441 -2.54 -12.70 -10.35
N THR A 442 -2.78 -11.94 -11.42
CA THR A 442 -1.92 -11.97 -12.62
C THR A 442 -0.75 -11.01 -12.48
N ILE A 443 0.46 -11.50 -12.72
CA ILE A 443 1.71 -10.73 -12.70
C ILE A 443 2.15 -10.50 -14.15
N ASN A 444 2.38 -9.25 -14.51
CA ASN A 444 2.75 -8.82 -15.87
C ASN A 444 4.23 -8.35 -15.93
N PRO A 445 4.87 -8.33 -17.12
CA PRO A 445 6.31 -8.17 -17.26
C PRO A 445 6.81 -6.72 -17.25
N ASP A 446 5.93 -5.71 -17.32
CA ASP A 446 6.32 -4.29 -17.52
C ASP A 446 5.65 -3.32 -16.51
N ILE A 447 5.08 -3.85 -15.42
CA ILE A 447 4.27 -3.09 -14.47
C ILE A 447 4.49 -3.62 -13.05
N ILE A 448 4.62 -2.72 -12.06
CA ILE A 448 4.64 -3.17 -10.66
C ILE A 448 3.23 -3.63 -10.29
N THR A 449 3.11 -4.92 -10.00
CA THR A 449 1.82 -5.57 -9.72
C THR A 449 1.57 -5.51 -8.22
N GLN A 450 0.51 -4.80 -7.80
CA GLN A 450 0.10 -4.73 -6.40
C GLN A 450 -0.97 -5.78 -6.10
N ILE A 451 -0.73 -6.66 -5.13
CA ILE A 451 -1.66 -7.73 -4.73
C ILE A 451 -2.05 -7.51 -3.26
N PRO A 452 -3.27 -7.02 -2.98
CA PRO A 452 -3.82 -6.98 -1.63
C PRO A 452 -3.87 -8.38 -1.02
N LEU A 453 -3.46 -8.53 0.24
CA LEU A 453 -3.35 -9.86 0.85
C LEU A 453 -4.69 -10.54 1.11
N VAL A 454 -5.77 -9.75 1.15
CA VAL A 454 -7.14 -10.29 1.18
C VAL A 454 -7.49 -11.10 -0.06
N LYS A 455 -6.71 -11.01 -1.16
CA LYS A 455 -6.80 -11.88 -2.33
C LYS A 455 -6.11 -13.25 -2.16
N GLY A 456 -5.72 -13.61 -0.93
CA GLY A 456 -5.33 -14.97 -0.59
C GLY A 456 -6.48 -15.96 -0.66
N PHE A 457 -6.16 -17.25 -0.75
CA PHE A 457 -7.17 -18.32 -0.74
C PHE A 457 -7.18 -19.12 0.56
N ARG A 458 -6.18 -18.91 1.44
CA ARG A 458 -6.07 -19.60 2.73
C ARG A 458 -5.33 -18.71 3.73
N LEU A 459 -5.95 -18.47 4.89
CA LEU A 459 -5.30 -17.88 6.06
C LEU A 459 -4.62 -18.96 6.89
N GLY A 460 -3.46 -18.65 7.47
CA GLY A 460 -2.89 -19.47 8.52
C GLY A 460 -3.57 -19.22 9.86
N GLY A 461 -3.54 -20.23 10.75
CA GLY A 461 -4.17 -20.14 12.07
C GLY A 461 -3.60 -18.98 12.88
N GLY A 462 -4.46 -18.13 13.46
CA GLY A 462 -4.06 -16.91 14.19
C GLY A 462 -4.00 -15.63 13.34
N THR A 463 -4.18 -15.71 12.01
CA THR A 463 -4.36 -14.53 11.15
C THR A 463 -5.84 -14.19 11.05
N SER A 464 -6.18 -12.91 11.10
CA SER A 464 -7.53 -12.40 10.89
C SER A 464 -7.55 -11.36 9.78
N VAL A 465 -8.61 -11.33 8.97
CA VAL A 465 -8.92 -10.15 8.15
C VAL A 465 -9.56 -9.11 9.05
N ILE A 466 -9.15 -7.85 8.93
CA ILE A 466 -9.74 -6.73 9.64
C ILE A 466 -10.14 -5.63 8.67
N LYS A 467 -11.07 -4.78 9.12
CA LYS A 467 -11.51 -3.63 8.34
C LYS A 467 -10.33 -2.72 8.00
N GLY A 468 -10.16 -2.39 6.73
CA GLY A 468 -9.14 -1.45 6.28
C GLY A 468 -9.33 -0.04 6.88
N PRO A 469 -8.26 0.77 7.01
CA PRO A 469 -8.34 2.10 7.59
C PRO A 469 -9.02 3.14 6.68
N GLY A 470 -9.41 2.77 5.45
CA GLY A 470 -10.14 3.63 4.51
C GLY A 470 -9.31 4.13 3.32
N PHE A 471 -7.98 3.98 3.36
CA PHE A 471 -7.06 4.42 2.29
C PHE A 471 -6.29 3.28 1.60
N THR A 472 -6.66 2.04 1.86
CA THR A 472 -6.03 0.82 1.32
C THR A 472 -6.78 0.24 0.13
N GLY A 473 -7.96 0.78 -0.21
CA GLY A 473 -8.82 0.25 -1.27
C GLY A 473 -9.54 -1.05 -0.90
N GLY A 474 -9.43 -1.50 0.36
CA GLY A 474 -10.04 -2.71 0.89
C GLY A 474 -9.53 -3.08 2.27
N ASP A 475 -9.90 -4.28 2.73
CA ASP A 475 -9.51 -4.82 4.03
C ASP A 475 -8.05 -5.30 4.05
N ILE A 476 -7.51 -5.48 5.26
CA ILE A 476 -6.10 -5.87 5.46
C ILE A 476 -6.00 -7.06 6.41
N LEU A 477 -4.84 -7.72 6.42
CA LEU A 477 -4.58 -8.84 7.31
C LEU A 477 -3.88 -8.38 8.59
N ARG A 478 -4.28 -8.94 9.72
CA ARG A 478 -3.71 -8.72 11.06
C ARG A 478 -3.26 -10.04 11.67
N ARG A 479 -2.13 -10.01 12.37
CA ARG A 479 -1.63 -11.11 13.19
C ARG A 479 -0.92 -10.63 14.45
N ASN A 480 -1.01 -11.42 15.52
CA ASN A 480 -0.36 -11.17 16.81
C ASN A 480 0.37 -12.41 17.38
N THR A 481 0.59 -13.44 16.57
CA THR A 481 1.22 -14.73 16.93
C THR A 481 2.17 -15.20 15.82
N ILE A 482 3.08 -16.16 16.07
CA ILE A 482 3.92 -16.77 15.02
C ILE A 482 3.13 -17.71 14.12
N GLY A 483 3.52 -17.86 12.86
CA GLY A 483 2.98 -18.87 11.94
C GLY A 483 2.62 -18.32 10.56
N GLU A 484 1.97 -19.16 9.74
CA GLU A 484 1.54 -18.77 8.40
C GLU A 484 0.56 -17.59 8.46
N PHE A 485 0.84 -16.57 7.64
CA PHE A 485 -0.02 -15.41 7.45
C PHE A 485 -1.13 -15.77 6.47
N VAL A 486 -0.75 -16.02 5.21
CA VAL A 486 -1.64 -16.27 4.09
C VAL A 486 -0.92 -17.00 2.94
N SER A 487 -1.67 -17.80 2.19
CA SER A 487 -1.27 -18.36 0.90
C SER A 487 -2.02 -17.66 -0.25
N LEU A 488 -1.26 -17.23 -1.26
CA LEU A 488 -1.74 -16.59 -2.49
C LEU A 488 -1.41 -17.48 -3.68
N GLN A 489 -2.35 -17.63 -4.60
CA GLN A 489 -2.06 -18.19 -5.93
C GLN A 489 -1.81 -17.03 -6.90
N VAL A 490 -0.76 -17.15 -7.71
CA VAL A 490 -0.39 -16.15 -8.71
C VAL A 490 -0.28 -16.78 -10.10
N ASN A 491 -0.71 -16.03 -11.10
CA ASN A 491 -0.65 -16.39 -12.51
C ASN A 491 0.41 -15.51 -13.18
N ILE A 492 1.42 -16.12 -13.79
CA ILE A 492 2.55 -15.39 -14.35
C ILE A 492 2.32 -15.21 -15.85
N ASN A 493 2.20 -13.96 -16.28
CA ASN A 493 2.07 -13.57 -17.69
C ASN A 493 3.39 -12.97 -18.19
N SER A 494 4.49 -13.65 -17.90
CA SER A 494 5.85 -13.21 -18.22
C SER A 494 6.73 -14.43 -18.46
N PRO A 495 7.85 -14.30 -19.19
CA PRO A 495 8.82 -15.39 -19.31
C PRO A 495 9.25 -15.88 -17.92
N ILE A 496 9.39 -17.19 -17.74
CA ILE A 496 9.76 -17.75 -16.42
C ILE A 496 11.18 -17.35 -15.98
N THR A 497 11.99 -16.83 -16.90
CA THR A 497 13.30 -16.24 -16.65
C THR A 497 13.22 -14.83 -16.05
N GLN A 498 12.06 -14.18 -16.11
CA GLN A 498 11.86 -12.84 -15.56
C GLN A 498 12.07 -12.88 -14.05
N ARG A 499 12.86 -11.93 -13.55
CA ARG A 499 13.16 -11.80 -12.13
C ARG A 499 12.33 -10.66 -11.53
N TYR A 500 11.88 -10.87 -10.30
CA TYR A 500 11.07 -9.94 -9.54
C TYR A 500 11.69 -9.69 -8.17
N ARG A 501 11.51 -8.48 -7.66
CA ARG A 501 11.63 -8.13 -6.25
C ARG A 501 10.27 -8.10 -5.61
N LEU A 502 10.21 -8.56 -4.37
CA LEU A 502 9.02 -8.48 -3.54
C LEU A 502 9.14 -7.25 -2.63
N ARG A 503 8.10 -6.42 -2.57
CA ARG A 503 7.97 -5.33 -1.62
C ARG A 503 6.71 -5.52 -0.78
N PHE A 504 6.83 -5.29 0.52
CA PHE A 504 5.69 -5.31 1.44
C PHE A 504 5.25 -3.89 1.74
N ARG A 505 3.93 -3.69 1.83
CA ARG A 505 3.34 -2.53 2.52
C ARG A 505 2.68 -3.02 3.82
N TYR A 506 3.18 -2.54 4.95
CA TYR A 506 2.82 -3.08 6.27
C TYR A 506 2.81 -1.99 7.34
N ALA A 507 2.16 -2.26 8.48
CA ALA A 507 2.30 -1.49 9.71
C ALA A 507 2.56 -2.46 10.86
N SER A 508 3.47 -2.14 11.77
CA SER A 508 3.83 -3.06 12.85
C SER A 508 4.18 -2.34 14.14
N SER A 509 3.64 -2.81 15.26
CA SER A 509 4.01 -2.31 16.59
C SER A 509 5.26 -2.96 17.19
N ARG A 510 5.95 -3.78 16.39
CA ARG A 510 7.18 -4.50 16.74
C ARG A 510 8.00 -4.82 15.50
N ASP A 511 9.26 -5.20 15.72
CA ASP A 511 10.02 -5.86 14.66
C ASP A 511 9.44 -7.25 14.41
N ALA A 512 9.28 -7.62 13.15
CA ALA A 512 8.74 -8.91 12.73
C ALA A 512 9.68 -9.56 11.71
N ARG A 513 9.90 -10.87 11.84
CA ARG A 513 10.69 -11.65 10.88
C ARG A 513 9.73 -12.44 9.99
N ILE A 514 9.74 -12.13 8.70
CA ILE A 514 8.85 -12.73 7.71
C ILE A 514 9.65 -13.65 6.81
N THR A 515 9.10 -14.84 6.60
CA THR A 515 9.57 -15.79 5.61
C THR A 515 8.54 -15.91 4.50
N VAL A 516 8.98 -15.70 3.26
CA VAL A 516 8.16 -15.89 2.07
C VAL A 516 8.64 -17.13 1.34
N ALA A 517 7.74 -18.10 1.17
CA ALA A 517 8.00 -19.31 0.41
C ALA A 517 7.33 -19.23 -0.97
N ILE A 518 8.14 -19.26 -2.03
CA ILE A 518 7.69 -19.20 -3.44
C ILE A 518 7.95 -20.57 -4.09
N GLY A 519 6.92 -21.16 -4.69
CA GLY A 519 7.01 -22.51 -5.28
C GLY A 519 7.39 -23.61 -4.29
N GLY A 520 7.20 -23.36 -2.98
CA GLY A 520 7.55 -24.29 -1.90
C GLY A 520 9.05 -24.51 -1.66
N GLN A 521 9.93 -23.82 -2.39
CA GLN A 521 11.39 -24.07 -2.34
C GLN A 521 12.22 -22.81 -2.08
N ILE A 522 11.85 -21.66 -2.65
CA ILE A 522 12.58 -20.41 -2.40
C ILE A 522 12.08 -19.86 -1.07
N ARG A 523 12.95 -19.79 -0.05
CA ARG A 523 12.67 -19.10 1.20
C ARG A 523 13.39 -17.77 1.22
N VAL A 524 12.59 -16.73 1.41
CA VAL A 524 13.02 -15.35 1.51
C VAL A 524 12.79 -14.92 2.95
N ASP A 525 13.85 -14.67 3.69
CA ASP A 525 13.75 -14.11 5.04
C ASP A 525 13.94 -12.59 5.00
N MET A 526 13.11 -11.87 5.75
CA MET A 526 13.22 -10.42 5.88
C MET A 526 12.77 -9.94 7.25
N THR A 527 13.33 -8.81 7.67
CA THR A 527 12.89 -8.09 8.87
C THR A 527 12.00 -6.93 8.46
N LEU A 528 10.80 -6.89 9.01
CA LEU A 528 9.91 -5.75 9.00
C LEU A 528 10.13 -4.97 10.30
N GLU A 529 10.67 -3.76 10.20
CA GLU A 529 10.94 -2.89 11.35
C GLU A 529 9.65 -2.35 11.95
N LYS A 530 9.65 -2.07 13.26
CA LYS A 530 8.54 -1.37 13.94
C LYS A 530 8.24 -0.02 13.26
N THR A 531 6.95 0.27 13.03
CA THR A 531 6.48 1.50 12.37
C THR A 531 5.47 2.31 13.19
N MET A 532 4.95 1.75 14.28
CA MET A 532 3.93 2.36 15.12
C MET A 532 4.03 1.90 16.57
N GLU A 533 3.37 2.58 17.49
CA GLU A 533 3.27 2.13 18.89
C GLU A 533 2.09 1.15 19.08
N ILE A 534 2.15 0.35 20.15
CA ILE A 534 1.05 -0.56 20.51
C ILE A 534 -0.22 0.28 20.80
N GLY A 535 -1.32 -0.06 20.12
CA GLY A 535 -2.61 0.64 20.26
C GLY A 535 -2.71 1.97 19.50
N GLU A 536 -1.68 2.36 18.75
CA GLU A 536 -1.77 3.52 17.85
C GLU A 536 -2.78 3.25 16.71
N SER A 537 -3.46 4.29 16.24
CA SER A 537 -4.41 4.17 15.13
C SER A 537 -3.68 4.04 13.79
N LEU A 538 -4.18 3.16 12.92
CA LEU A 538 -3.68 3.01 11.55
C LEU A 538 -3.96 4.28 10.74
N THR A 539 -2.89 5.00 10.43
CA THR A 539 -2.87 6.22 9.62
C THR A 539 -1.86 6.08 8.50
N SER A 540 -1.87 6.98 7.52
CA SER A 540 -0.97 6.93 6.36
C SER A 540 0.50 6.77 6.78
N ARG A 541 0.92 7.46 7.85
CA ARG A 541 2.28 7.45 8.42
C ARG A 541 2.69 6.15 9.12
N THR A 542 1.72 5.34 9.57
CA THR A 542 2.02 4.07 10.26
C THR A 542 2.40 2.96 9.29
N PHE A 543 2.07 3.12 8.00
CA PHE A 543 2.45 2.16 6.97
C PHE A 543 3.85 2.47 6.42
N SER A 544 4.69 1.45 6.36
CA SER A 544 6.02 1.49 5.76
C SER A 544 6.12 0.49 4.61
N TYR A 545 7.23 0.59 3.88
CA TYR A 545 7.58 -0.27 2.77
C TYR A 545 8.94 -0.90 3.01
N THR A 546 9.04 -2.22 2.76
CA THR A 546 10.32 -2.93 2.82
C THR A 546 10.48 -3.76 1.55
N ASN A 547 11.61 -3.55 0.87
CA ASN A 547 12.01 -4.33 -0.29
C ASN A 547 12.78 -5.58 0.15
N PHE A 548 12.55 -6.68 -0.55
CA PHE A 548 13.45 -7.81 -0.50
C PHE A 548 14.64 -7.60 -1.45
N SER A 549 15.84 -7.82 -0.94
CA SER A 549 17.10 -7.52 -1.64
C SER A 549 17.36 -8.46 -2.81
N ASN A 550 17.02 -9.75 -2.68
CA ASN A 550 17.38 -10.76 -3.67
C ASN A 550 16.24 -10.98 -4.67
N PRO A 551 16.46 -10.77 -5.97
CA PRO A 551 15.44 -11.05 -6.97
C PRO A 551 15.23 -12.56 -7.13
N PHE A 552 13.99 -12.95 -7.39
CA PHE A 552 13.61 -14.34 -7.64
C PHE A 552 12.86 -14.47 -8.96
N SER A 553 12.86 -15.67 -9.53
CA SER A 553 11.96 -16.04 -10.63
C SER A 553 10.93 -17.06 -10.15
N PHE A 554 9.74 -17.03 -10.75
CA PHE A 554 8.73 -18.05 -10.52
C PHE A 554 9.15 -19.38 -11.16
N ARG A 555 8.64 -20.50 -10.64
CA ARG A 555 9.03 -21.84 -11.11
C ARG A 555 7.90 -22.62 -11.77
N ALA A 556 6.66 -22.18 -11.57
CA ALA A 556 5.47 -22.76 -12.16
C ALA A 556 4.48 -21.66 -12.58
N ASN A 557 3.47 -22.01 -13.37
CA ASN A 557 2.33 -21.13 -13.65
C ASN A 557 1.05 -21.96 -13.69
N PRO A 558 0.09 -21.77 -12.76
CA PRO A 558 0.17 -20.85 -11.61
C PRO A 558 1.22 -21.29 -10.58
N ASP A 559 1.65 -20.36 -9.73
CA ASP A 559 2.53 -20.60 -8.59
C ASP A 559 1.87 -20.16 -7.27
N ILE A 560 2.46 -20.51 -6.13
CA ILE A 560 1.96 -20.16 -4.79
C ILE A 560 3.02 -19.34 -4.04
N ILE A 561 2.59 -18.20 -3.51
CA ILE A 561 3.34 -17.40 -2.54
C ILE A 561 2.74 -17.67 -1.16
N ARG A 562 3.54 -18.21 -0.24
CA ARG A 562 3.16 -18.36 1.18
C ARG A 562 3.95 -17.39 2.02
N ILE A 563 3.28 -16.65 2.87
CA ILE A 563 3.89 -15.67 3.76
C ILE A 563 3.71 -16.17 5.18
N ALA A 564 4.78 -16.24 5.96
CA ALA A 564 4.78 -16.69 7.34
C ALA A 564 5.62 -15.78 8.21
N GLU A 565 5.30 -15.75 9.50
CA GLU A 565 6.08 -15.05 10.51
C GLU A 565 6.82 -16.04 11.41
N GLU A 566 8.13 -15.84 11.59
CA GLU A 566 9.05 -16.70 12.34
C GLU A 566 9.52 -16.09 13.67
N LEU A 567 10.27 -16.87 14.47
CA LEU A 567 10.81 -16.47 15.77
C LEU A 567 12.03 -15.52 15.67
N PRO A 568 12.31 -14.71 16.71
CA PRO A 568 11.55 -14.53 17.96
C PRO A 568 10.57 -13.34 17.92
N ILE A 569 9.36 -13.50 18.48
CA ILE A 569 8.37 -12.43 18.64
C ILE A 569 8.51 -11.75 20.01
N ARG A 570 8.53 -10.41 20.03
CA ARG A 570 8.10 -9.59 21.19
C ARG A 570 6.60 -9.30 21.05
N GLY A 571 5.83 -9.19 22.14
CA GLY A 571 4.39 -8.90 22.04
C GLY A 571 4.07 -7.69 21.14
N GLY A 572 2.96 -7.73 20.40
CA GLY A 572 2.56 -6.66 19.47
C GLY A 572 1.75 -7.18 18.28
N GLU A 573 1.45 -6.30 17.35
CA GLU A 573 0.56 -6.54 16.20
C GLU A 573 1.28 -6.21 14.89
N LEU A 574 1.11 -7.10 13.92
CA LEU A 574 1.56 -6.92 12.55
C LEU A 574 0.34 -6.84 11.62
N TYR A 575 0.30 -5.79 10.82
CA TYR A 575 -0.70 -5.52 9.80
C TYR A 575 -0.02 -5.53 8.44
N ILE A 576 -0.58 -6.28 7.49
CA ILE A 576 -0.06 -6.27 6.12
C ILE A 576 -1.20 -6.00 5.15
N ASP A 577 -1.02 -4.95 4.34
CA ASP A 577 -1.98 -4.52 3.33
C ASP A 577 -1.81 -5.37 2.06
N LYS A 578 -0.62 -5.26 1.46
CA LYS A 578 -0.33 -5.85 0.14
C LYS A 578 1.14 -6.21 -0.02
N ILE A 579 1.37 -7.06 -1.01
CA ILE A 579 2.67 -7.28 -1.61
C ILE A 579 2.72 -6.66 -3.00
N GLU A 580 3.92 -6.29 -3.42
CA GLU A 580 4.18 -5.68 -4.73
C GLU A 580 5.31 -6.43 -5.41
N LEU A 581 5.08 -6.79 -6.67
CA LEU A 581 6.02 -7.52 -7.51
C LEU A 581 6.63 -6.51 -8.48
N ILE A 582 7.90 -6.20 -8.28
CA ILE A 582 8.64 -5.18 -9.02
C ILE A 582 9.64 -5.88 -9.93
N LEU A 583 9.79 -5.43 -11.16
CA LEU A 583 10.77 -6.01 -12.07
C LEU A 583 12.19 -5.76 -11.56
N ALA A 584 13.00 -6.80 -11.64
CA ALA A 584 14.41 -6.73 -11.37
C ALA A 584 15.16 -6.63 -12.71
N ASP A 585 15.09 -5.47 -13.36
CA ASP A 585 15.94 -5.19 -14.52
C ASP A 585 17.36 -4.85 -14.07
N ALA A 586 18.35 -5.38 -14.79
CA ALA A 586 19.79 -5.26 -14.47
C ALA A 586 20.23 -3.81 -14.21
N THR A 587 19.64 -2.81 -14.89
CA THR A 587 19.95 -1.39 -14.69
C THR A 587 19.46 -0.84 -13.35
N PHE A 588 18.30 -1.28 -12.85
CA PHE A 588 17.76 -0.84 -11.56
C PHE A 588 18.43 -1.56 -10.37
N GLU A 589 18.93 -2.78 -10.57
CA GLU A 589 19.79 -3.46 -9.57
C GLU A 589 21.07 -2.67 -9.33
N GLU A 590 21.70 -2.28 -10.42
CA GLU A 590 22.99 -1.60 -10.41
C GLU A 590 22.87 -0.19 -9.84
N GLU A 591 21.82 0.57 -10.17
CA GLU A 591 21.58 1.88 -9.56
C GLU A 591 21.27 1.79 -8.06
N TYR A 592 20.50 0.78 -7.62
CA TYR A 592 20.18 0.60 -6.21
C TYR A 592 21.39 0.15 -5.39
N ASP A 593 22.14 -0.83 -5.88
CA ASP A 593 23.35 -1.32 -5.22
C ASP A 593 24.43 -0.23 -5.21
N LEU A 594 24.52 0.57 -6.27
CA LEU A 594 25.38 1.74 -6.33
C LEU A 594 24.97 2.83 -5.33
N GLU A 595 23.68 3.14 -5.18
CA GLU A 595 23.20 4.10 -4.18
C GLU A 595 23.49 3.60 -2.75
N ARG A 596 23.27 2.31 -2.49
CA ARG A 596 23.59 1.67 -1.21
C ARG A 596 25.08 1.74 -0.90
N ALA A 597 25.93 1.37 -1.85
CA ALA A 597 27.37 1.45 -1.72
C ALA A 597 27.83 2.91 -1.51
N GLN A 598 27.28 3.86 -2.28
CA GLN A 598 27.58 5.27 -2.15
C GLN A 598 27.24 5.82 -0.76
N LYS A 599 26.09 5.43 -0.21
CA LYS A 599 25.67 5.80 1.15
C LYS A 599 26.60 5.21 2.21
N ALA A 600 26.97 3.94 2.07
CA ALA A 600 27.89 3.27 2.99
C ALA A 600 29.28 3.93 3.00
N VAL A 601 29.83 4.24 1.82
CA VAL A 601 31.13 4.93 1.69
C VAL A 601 31.08 6.32 2.29
N ASN A 602 30.02 7.10 2.00
CA ASN A 602 29.88 8.46 2.54
C ASN A 602 29.75 8.46 4.07
N ALA A 603 29.19 7.40 4.66
CA ALA A 603 29.01 7.28 6.10
C ALA A 603 30.32 7.11 6.88
N LEU A 604 31.44 6.74 6.21
CA LEU A 604 32.76 6.57 6.83
C LEU A 604 33.39 7.90 7.29
N PHE A 605 33.04 9.00 6.63
CA PHE A 605 33.71 10.29 6.79
C PHE A 605 32.96 11.26 7.72
N THR A 606 33.70 12.16 8.37
CA THR A 606 33.13 13.19 9.27
C THR A 606 32.38 14.29 8.53
N SER A 607 32.72 14.53 7.26
CA SER A 607 32.08 15.56 6.44
C SER A 607 32.21 15.24 4.94
N THR A 608 31.55 16.06 4.12
CA THR A 608 31.48 15.90 2.66
C THR A 608 32.81 16.12 1.94
N ASN A 609 33.80 16.76 2.57
CA ASN A 609 35.14 16.92 2.00
C ASN A 609 36.02 15.66 2.14
N GLN A 610 35.53 14.64 2.87
CA GLN A 610 36.15 13.32 3.01
C GLN A 610 37.58 13.33 3.59
N LEU A 611 37.98 14.41 4.27
CA LEU A 611 39.34 14.58 4.83
C LEU A 611 39.57 13.85 6.15
N GLY A 612 38.51 13.41 6.83
CA GLY A 612 38.60 12.78 8.14
C GLY A 612 37.63 11.61 8.30
N LEU A 613 38.09 10.56 8.96
CA LEU A 613 37.24 9.43 9.37
C LEU A 613 36.50 9.74 10.66
N LYS A 614 35.25 9.26 10.78
CA LYS A 614 34.59 9.25 12.07
C LYS A 614 35.33 8.34 13.05
N THR A 615 35.31 8.69 14.33
CA THR A 615 36.11 8.03 15.37
C THR A 615 35.62 6.61 15.68
N ASP A 616 34.31 6.38 15.59
CA ASP A 616 33.62 5.11 15.79
C ASP A 616 33.74 4.13 14.61
N VAL A 617 34.03 4.62 13.41
CA VAL A 617 34.30 3.76 12.24
C VAL A 617 35.57 2.97 12.48
N THR A 618 35.46 1.65 12.58
CA THR A 618 36.59 0.72 12.78
C THR A 618 37.26 0.36 11.46
N ASP A 619 38.46 -0.21 11.55
CA ASP A 619 39.20 -0.66 10.37
C ASP A 619 38.47 -1.79 9.63
N TYR A 620 37.98 -2.78 10.40
CA TYR A 620 37.12 -3.86 9.89
C TYR A 620 35.84 -3.34 9.19
N HIS A 621 35.20 -2.29 9.72
CA HIS A 621 34.03 -1.70 9.06
C HIS A 621 34.37 -1.13 7.68
N ILE A 622 35.56 -0.54 7.50
CA ILE A 622 36.02 -0.05 6.19
C ILE A 622 36.19 -1.23 5.22
N ASP A 623 36.71 -2.38 5.68
CA ASP A 623 36.85 -3.59 4.86
C ASP A 623 35.49 -4.15 4.43
N GLN A 624 34.49 -4.14 5.31
CA GLN A 624 33.12 -4.55 4.98
C GLN A 624 32.48 -3.62 3.93
N VAL A 625 32.68 -2.30 4.05
CA VAL A 625 32.24 -1.35 3.03
C VAL A 625 33.01 -1.54 1.72
N SER A 626 34.29 -1.92 1.77
CA SER A 626 35.06 -2.29 0.58
C SER A 626 34.47 -3.51 -0.14
N ASN A 627 34.06 -4.54 0.60
CA ASN A 627 33.41 -5.73 0.03
C ASN A 627 32.10 -5.35 -0.66
N LEU A 628 31.31 -4.46 -0.07
CA LEU A 628 30.07 -3.95 -0.67
C LEU A 628 30.33 -3.24 -2.02
N VAL A 629 31.42 -2.46 -2.13
CA VAL A 629 31.81 -1.79 -3.38
C VAL A 629 32.34 -2.78 -4.43
N GLU A 630 33.07 -3.81 -4.01
CA GLU A 630 33.58 -4.84 -4.93
C GLU A 630 32.47 -5.67 -5.57
N CYS A 631 31.36 -5.86 -4.87
CA CYS A 631 30.17 -6.55 -5.36
C CYS A 631 29.38 -5.78 -6.44
N LEU A 632 29.68 -4.49 -6.70
CA LEU A 632 29.04 -3.72 -7.78
C LEU A 632 29.44 -4.26 -9.17
N SER A 633 28.57 -4.19 -10.19
CA SER A 633 28.93 -4.72 -11.50
C SER A 633 29.99 -3.89 -12.22
N ASP A 634 30.92 -4.62 -12.84
CA ASP A 634 31.91 -4.07 -13.75
C ASP A 634 31.30 -3.72 -15.12
N GLU A 635 30.13 -4.25 -15.47
CA GLU A 635 29.47 -4.00 -16.76
C GLU A 635 28.68 -2.69 -16.77
N PHE A 636 28.01 -2.36 -15.66
CA PHE A 636 27.05 -1.24 -15.61
C PHE A 636 27.50 -0.07 -14.74
N CYS A 637 28.34 -0.30 -13.73
CA CYS A 637 28.74 0.71 -12.75
C CYS A 637 30.24 1.02 -12.76
N LEU A 638 31.00 0.56 -13.76
CA LEU A 638 32.48 0.61 -13.77
C LEU A 638 33.07 1.95 -13.29
N ASP A 639 32.60 3.07 -13.86
CA ASP A 639 33.14 4.39 -13.54
C ASP A 639 32.86 4.80 -12.09
N LYS A 640 31.61 4.62 -11.61
CA LYS A 640 31.26 4.95 -10.23
C LYS A 640 31.81 3.94 -9.23
N LYS A 641 31.89 2.66 -9.58
CA LYS A 641 32.56 1.62 -8.80
C LYS A 641 34.03 1.98 -8.58
N ARG A 642 34.73 2.44 -9.63
CA ARG A 642 36.10 2.92 -9.52
C ARG A 642 36.21 4.12 -8.57
N GLU A 643 35.32 5.11 -8.71
CA GLU A 643 35.26 6.28 -7.82
C GLU A 643 35.02 5.87 -6.35
N LEU A 644 34.06 5.00 -6.09
CA LEU A 644 33.77 4.49 -4.74
C LEU A 644 34.94 3.69 -4.17
N SER A 645 35.57 2.83 -4.97
CA SER A 645 36.76 2.08 -4.57
C SER A 645 37.91 3.03 -4.20
N GLU A 646 38.11 4.13 -4.94
CA GLU A 646 39.11 5.14 -4.60
C GLU A 646 38.83 5.81 -3.26
N LYS A 647 37.56 6.15 -2.99
CA LYS A 647 37.13 6.72 -1.71
C LYS A 647 37.31 5.74 -0.55
N VAL A 648 36.98 4.46 -0.72
CA VAL A 648 37.21 3.43 0.32
C VAL A 648 38.70 3.21 0.55
N LYS A 649 39.52 3.15 -0.50
CA LYS A 649 40.99 3.10 -0.36
C LYS A 649 41.54 4.34 0.35
N HIS A 650 40.94 5.51 0.14
CA HIS A 650 41.30 6.72 0.87
C HIS A 650 40.93 6.61 2.35
N ALA A 651 39.72 6.13 2.67
CA ALA A 651 39.31 5.83 4.05
C ALA A 651 40.29 4.85 4.72
N LYS A 652 40.70 3.78 4.04
CA LYS A 652 41.69 2.83 4.59
C LYS A 652 43.03 3.50 4.90
N ARG A 653 43.55 4.35 4.01
CA ARG A 653 44.76 5.16 4.28
C ARG A 653 44.61 6.06 5.50
N LEU A 654 43.47 6.73 5.67
CA LEU A 654 43.19 7.53 6.86
C LEU A 654 43.11 6.67 8.13
N SER A 655 42.63 5.42 8.02
CA SER A 655 42.61 4.44 9.11
C SER A 655 44.03 4.04 9.52
N ASP A 656 44.91 3.80 8.55
CA ASP A 656 46.32 3.51 8.78
C ASP A 656 47.07 4.71 9.38
N GLU A 657 46.77 5.93 8.92
CA GLU A 657 47.38 7.17 9.45
C GLU A 657 47.04 7.42 10.92
N ARG A 658 45.80 7.10 11.35
CA ARG A 658 45.41 7.18 12.77
C ARG A 658 45.86 5.98 13.59
N ASN A 659 46.29 4.88 12.94
CA ASN A 659 46.78 3.69 13.62
C ASN A 659 48.20 3.95 14.16
N LEU A 660 48.35 3.90 15.47
CA LEU A 660 49.65 4.14 16.11
C LEU A 660 50.55 2.91 16.11
N LEU A 661 49.98 1.73 15.86
CA LEU A 661 50.72 0.47 15.77
C LEU A 661 51.59 0.46 14.51
N GLN A 662 52.79 -0.08 14.66
CA GLN A 662 53.70 -0.34 13.55
C GLN A 662 53.38 -1.69 12.93
N ASP A 663 53.60 -1.83 11.62
CA ASP A 663 53.35 -3.07 10.88
C ASP A 663 51.94 -3.65 11.12
N PRO A 664 50.88 -2.91 10.74
CA PRO A 664 49.49 -3.33 11.01
C PRO A 664 49.10 -4.63 10.30
N ASN A 665 49.84 -5.00 9.24
CA ASN A 665 49.63 -6.21 8.44
C ASN A 665 50.61 -7.35 8.78
N PHE A 666 51.29 -7.29 9.92
CA PHE A 666 52.13 -8.34 10.48
C PHE A 666 53.22 -8.88 9.54
N ARG A 667 53.72 -8.05 8.61
CA ARG A 667 54.69 -8.48 7.60
C ARG A 667 56.10 -8.69 8.15
N GLY A 668 56.37 -8.22 9.36
CA GLY A 668 57.69 -8.13 9.96
C GLY A 668 57.77 -8.50 11.43
N ILE A 669 56.90 -9.40 11.93
CA ILE A 669 57.02 -9.93 13.30
C ILE A 669 58.44 -10.43 13.54
N ASN A 670 59.04 -10.03 14.68
CA ASN A 670 60.40 -10.36 15.12
C ASN A 670 61.56 -9.83 14.25
N ARG A 671 61.31 -9.09 13.16
CA ARG A 671 62.40 -8.58 12.29
C ARG A 671 63.22 -7.46 12.92
N GLN A 672 62.64 -6.68 13.83
CA GLN A 672 63.31 -5.55 14.47
C GLN A 672 63.15 -5.61 16.00
N PRO A 673 64.22 -6.01 16.74
CA PRO A 673 64.70 -5.29 17.90
C PRO A 673 63.65 -4.69 18.85
N ASP A 674 63.50 -3.40 18.58
CA ASP A 674 62.93 -2.39 19.43
C ASP A 674 61.84 -1.61 18.67
N ARG A 675 61.43 -2.09 17.48
CA ARG A 675 60.53 -1.39 16.55
C ARG A 675 59.63 -2.36 15.80
N GLY A 676 58.44 -2.65 16.34
CA GLY A 676 57.43 -3.49 15.68
C GLY A 676 56.92 -4.61 16.58
N TRP A 677 56.29 -5.63 15.96
CA TRP A 677 55.71 -6.77 16.67
C TRP A 677 56.75 -7.75 17.18
N ARG A 678 56.57 -8.18 18.42
CA ARG A 678 57.30 -9.28 19.07
C ARG A 678 56.35 -10.41 19.35
N GLY A 679 56.67 -11.57 18.77
CA GLY A 679 55.84 -12.76 18.84
C GLY A 679 56.62 -13.97 19.33
N SER A 680 55.93 -14.89 20.01
CA SER A 680 56.39 -16.26 20.23
C SER A 680 56.51 -17.04 18.90
N THR A 681 57.09 -18.25 18.93
CA THR A 681 57.41 -19.02 17.71
C THR A 681 56.21 -19.58 16.96
N ASP A 682 55.08 -19.76 17.65
CA ASP A 682 53.97 -20.59 17.14
C ASP A 682 52.83 -19.75 16.52
N ILE A 683 53.06 -18.46 16.33
CA ILE A 683 52.11 -17.56 15.68
C ILE A 683 52.14 -17.79 14.18
N THR A 684 50.97 -18.02 13.58
CA THR A 684 50.84 -18.05 12.11
C THR A 684 50.13 -16.81 11.59
N ILE A 685 50.54 -16.38 10.39
CA ILE A 685 49.96 -15.26 9.66
C ILE A 685 49.37 -15.81 8.37
N GLN A 686 48.11 -15.51 8.12
CA GLN A 686 47.42 -15.91 6.89
C GLN A 686 46.94 -14.67 6.14
N GLY A 687 46.86 -14.77 4.81
CA GLY A 687 46.44 -13.67 3.94
C GLY A 687 44.95 -13.74 3.67
N GLY A 688 44.16 -13.08 4.52
CA GLY A 688 42.70 -13.04 4.44
C GLY A 688 42.00 -14.39 4.62
N ASP A 689 40.72 -14.34 4.95
CA ASP A 689 39.78 -15.47 5.01
C ASP A 689 38.33 -14.99 4.82
N ASP A 690 37.35 -15.80 5.25
CA ASP A 690 35.92 -15.48 5.14
C ASP A 690 35.49 -14.30 6.04
N VAL A 691 36.32 -13.89 7.01
CA VAL A 691 36.08 -12.80 7.96
C VAL A 691 37.03 -11.62 7.70
N PHE A 692 38.33 -11.88 7.57
CA PHE A 692 39.37 -10.89 7.42
C PHE A 692 39.72 -10.68 5.94
N LYS A 693 39.75 -9.41 5.50
CA LYS A 693 40.17 -9.06 4.13
C LYS A 693 41.69 -8.96 3.98
N GLU A 694 42.41 -8.75 5.09
CA GLU A 694 43.85 -8.48 5.14
C GLU A 694 44.60 -9.57 5.91
N ASN A 695 45.91 -9.38 6.11
CA ASN A 695 46.69 -10.32 6.89
C ASN A 695 46.21 -10.33 8.34
N TYR A 696 45.93 -11.52 8.86
CA TYR A 696 45.54 -11.70 10.26
C TYR A 696 46.46 -12.71 10.95
N VAL A 697 46.36 -12.77 12.27
CA VAL A 697 47.19 -13.64 13.12
C VAL A 697 46.33 -14.68 13.83
N THR A 698 46.88 -15.88 13.95
CA THR A 698 46.31 -16.94 14.79
C THR A 698 47.29 -17.27 15.90
N LEU A 699 46.80 -17.25 17.14
CA LEU A 699 47.58 -17.49 18.35
C LEU A 699 47.15 -18.83 18.96
N PRO A 700 47.92 -19.93 18.79
CA PRO A 700 47.58 -21.20 19.41
C PRO A 700 47.78 -21.18 20.93
N GLY A 701 47.05 -22.04 21.64
CA GLY A 701 47.27 -22.26 23.08
C GLY A 701 48.63 -22.89 23.37
N THR A 702 49.11 -22.73 24.61
CA THR A 702 50.35 -23.35 25.09
C THR A 702 50.07 -24.57 25.96
N PHE A 703 51.01 -25.51 26.01
CA PHE A 703 50.96 -26.67 26.91
C PHE A 703 51.61 -26.39 28.28
N ASP A 704 52.31 -25.26 28.43
CA ASP A 704 53.01 -24.86 29.65
C ASP A 704 52.75 -23.37 29.93
N GLU A 705 52.12 -23.08 31.08
CA GLU A 705 51.79 -21.71 31.53
C GLU A 705 53.04 -20.81 31.65
N CYS A 706 54.23 -21.39 31.84
CA CYS A 706 55.49 -20.64 31.86
C CYS A 706 55.98 -20.18 30.48
N TYR A 707 55.39 -20.70 29.39
CA TYR A 707 55.73 -20.37 28.01
C TYR A 707 54.47 -19.98 27.21
N PRO A 708 53.87 -18.81 27.48
CA PRO A 708 52.66 -18.38 26.80
C PRO A 708 52.91 -18.02 25.34
N THR A 709 51.89 -18.22 24.50
CA THR A 709 51.84 -17.64 23.16
C THR A 709 51.55 -16.15 23.28
N TYR A 710 52.56 -15.31 23.07
CA TYR A 710 52.42 -13.86 23.18
C TYR A 710 52.65 -13.15 21.85
N LEU A 711 51.91 -12.06 21.64
CA LEU A 711 52.16 -11.07 20.60
C LEU A 711 52.04 -9.69 21.22
N TYR A 712 53.11 -8.91 21.24
CA TYR A 712 53.11 -7.58 21.85
C TYR A 712 53.87 -6.56 21.00
N GLN A 713 53.55 -5.29 21.24
CA GLN A 713 54.24 -4.17 20.65
C GLN A 713 54.23 -2.99 21.64
N LYS A 714 55.36 -2.28 21.71
CA LYS A 714 55.44 -1.02 22.46
C LYS A 714 55.10 0.15 21.54
N ILE A 715 54.15 0.99 21.95
CA ILE A 715 53.89 2.28 21.30
C ILE A 715 54.84 3.33 21.89
N ASP A 716 55.55 4.04 21.02
CA ASP A 716 56.51 5.07 21.44
C ASP A 716 55.79 6.27 22.08
N GLU A 717 56.31 6.80 23.19
CA GLU A 717 55.74 7.97 23.88
C GLU A 717 55.69 9.21 22.97
N SER A 718 56.58 9.34 21.98
CA SER A 718 56.56 10.45 21.02
C SER A 718 55.32 10.46 20.12
N LYS A 719 54.63 9.32 19.98
CA LYS A 719 53.36 9.21 19.25
C LYS A 719 52.14 9.53 20.14
N LEU A 720 52.33 9.61 21.45
CA LEU A 720 51.27 9.85 22.42
C LEU A 720 51.15 11.35 22.72
N LYS A 721 49.90 11.81 22.85
CA LYS A 721 49.56 13.17 23.27
C LYS A 721 49.23 13.19 24.75
N ALA A 722 49.69 14.24 25.44
CA ALA A 722 49.36 14.45 26.84
C ALA A 722 47.85 14.60 27.04
N TYR A 723 47.34 14.15 28.20
CA TYR A 723 45.92 14.24 28.59
C TYR A 723 44.92 13.68 27.58
N THR A 724 45.35 12.71 26.75
CA THR A 724 44.53 12.13 25.68
C THR A 724 44.22 10.68 26.00
N ARG A 725 42.95 10.27 25.87
CA ARG A 725 42.53 8.88 25.95
C ARG A 725 42.82 8.20 24.61
N TYR A 726 43.42 7.02 24.68
CA TYR A 726 43.67 6.14 23.53
C TYR A 726 42.82 4.87 23.65
N GLU A 727 42.55 4.25 22.51
CA GLU A 727 41.71 3.07 22.37
C GLU A 727 42.49 1.99 21.62
N LEU A 728 42.60 0.79 22.20
CA LEU A 728 43.03 -0.41 21.48
C LEU A 728 41.75 -1.14 21.05
N ARG A 729 41.63 -1.45 19.77
CA ARG A 729 40.52 -2.21 19.22
C ARG A 729 41.00 -3.06 18.05
N GLY A 730 40.28 -4.15 17.81
CA GLY A 730 40.52 -5.09 16.72
C GLY A 730 39.26 -5.94 16.51
N TYR A 731 39.32 -6.87 15.56
CA TYR A 731 38.25 -7.84 15.34
C TYR A 731 38.79 -9.25 15.63
N ILE A 732 37.98 -10.06 16.29
CA ILE A 732 38.32 -11.43 16.70
C ILE A 732 37.24 -12.31 16.06
N GLU A 733 37.65 -13.21 15.17
CA GLU A 733 36.73 -14.19 14.55
C GLU A 733 36.22 -15.17 15.61
N ASP A 734 37.15 -15.80 16.33
CA ASP A 734 36.88 -16.58 17.53
C ASP A 734 38.07 -16.50 18.49
N SER A 735 37.83 -16.86 19.75
CA SER A 735 38.86 -16.89 20.77
C SER A 735 38.46 -17.72 21.98
N GLN A 736 39.44 -18.39 22.55
CA GLN A 736 39.38 -19.00 23.87
C GLN A 736 40.64 -18.61 24.66
N ASP A 737 40.43 -18.11 25.87
CA ASP A 737 41.45 -17.70 26.84
C ASP A 737 42.46 -16.64 26.33
N LEU A 738 42.03 -15.74 25.41
CA LEU A 738 42.89 -14.66 24.93
C LEU A 738 43.02 -13.56 25.98
N GLU A 739 44.24 -13.33 26.46
CA GLU A 739 44.55 -12.24 27.37
C GLU A 739 45.07 -11.00 26.64
N ILE A 740 44.36 -9.88 26.79
CA ILE A 740 44.72 -8.59 26.17
C ILE A 740 45.22 -7.65 27.25
N TYR A 741 46.45 -7.16 27.12
CA TYR A 741 47.09 -6.26 28.08
C TYR A 741 47.28 -4.85 27.49
N LEU A 742 46.91 -3.81 28.27
CA LEU A 742 47.34 -2.43 28.06
C LEU A 742 48.14 -1.96 29.28
N ILE A 743 49.40 -1.62 29.07
CA ILE A 743 50.34 -1.27 30.14
C ILE A 743 50.87 0.15 29.89
N ARG A 744 50.57 1.08 30.82
CA ARG A 744 51.20 2.41 30.88
C ARG A 744 51.61 2.74 32.31
N TYR A 745 50.82 3.54 33.03
CA TYR A 745 51.06 3.82 34.45
C TYR A 745 50.80 2.57 35.30
N ASN A 746 49.73 1.84 34.97
CA ASN A 746 49.37 0.54 35.54
C ASN A 746 49.05 -0.42 34.38
N ALA A 747 49.05 -1.72 34.66
CA ALA A 747 48.55 -2.72 33.73
C ALA A 747 47.03 -2.88 33.88
N LYS A 748 46.31 -2.84 32.76
CA LYS A 748 44.93 -3.35 32.65
C LYS A 748 44.95 -4.57 31.75
N HIS A 749 44.16 -5.58 32.09
CA HIS A 749 44.02 -6.76 31.26
C HIS A 749 42.58 -7.24 31.21
N GLU A 750 42.21 -7.88 30.12
CA GLU A 750 40.96 -8.60 29.95
C GLU A 750 41.23 -9.98 29.35
N THR A 751 40.46 -10.98 29.79
CA THR A 751 40.43 -12.31 29.18
C THR A 751 39.18 -12.38 28.31
N VAL A 752 39.36 -12.60 27.01
CA VAL A 752 38.34 -12.49 25.99
C VAL A 752 38.07 -13.87 25.41
N ASN A 753 36.80 -14.30 25.48
CA ASN A 753 36.30 -15.54 24.91
C ASN A 753 35.21 -15.21 23.90
N VAL A 754 35.42 -15.53 22.62
CA VAL A 754 34.50 -15.20 21.52
C VAL A 754 34.18 -16.49 20.76
N PRO A 755 32.92 -16.96 20.76
CA PRO A 755 32.53 -18.12 19.96
C PRO A 755 32.42 -17.73 18.48
N GLY A 756 32.98 -18.54 17.59
CA GLY A 756 32.83 -18.35 16.15
C GLY A 756 31.37 -18.49 15.69
N THR A 757 30.95 -17.68 14.72
CA THR A 757 29.61 -17.74 14.14
C THR A 757 29.66 -18.32 12.72
N GLY A 758 29.07 -19.50 12.51
CA GLY A 758 29.14 -20.25 11.23
C GLY A 758 28.37 -19.67 10.02
N SER A 759 28.12 -18.36 9.98
CA SER A 759 27.47 -17.68 8.84
C SER A 759 27.74 -16.17 8.88
N LEU A 760 28.11 -15.59 7.72
CA LEU A 760 28.20 -14.15 7.46
C LEU A 760 27.01 -13.40 8.07
N TRP A 761 27.29 -12.56 9.07
CA TRP A 761 26.29 -11.68 9.65
C TRP A 761 25.68 -10.77 8.56
N PRO A 762 24.34 -10.64 8.51
CA PRO A 762 23.68 -9.71 7.60
C PRO A 762 24.03 -8.28 8.01
N LEU A 763 24.34 -7.43 7.01
CA LEU A 763 24.61 -5.99 7.11
C LEU A 763 23.39 -5.15 7.56
N SER A 764 22.61 -5.64 8.52
CA SER A 764 21.38 -5.02 9.06
C SER A 764 21.44 -4.77 10.56
N ALA A 765 22.60 -4.43 11.11
CA ALA A 765 22.70 -3.91 12.47
C ALA A 765 23.21 -2.46 12.43
N GLN A 766 22.32 -1.50 12.69
CA GLN A 766 22.74 -0.33 13.45
C GLN A 766 23.23 -0.86 14.80
N SER A 767 24.54 -0.86 15.02
CA SER A 767 25.08 -1.11 16.36
C SER A 767 24.58 0.01 17.29
N PRO A 768 24.04 -0.30 18.47
CA PRO A 768 23.66 0.71 19.44
C PRO A 768 24.92 1.24 20.11
N ILE A 769 25.39 2.40 19.67
CA ILE A 769 26.05 3.41 20.52
C ILE A 769 25.45 4.77 20.20
#